data_AF-A0AAN9U006-F1
#
_entry.id   AF-A0AAN9U006-F1
#
_cell.length_a   1.000
_cell.length_b   1.000
_cell.length_c   1.000
_cell.angle_alpha   90.00
_cell.angle_beta   90.00
_cell.angle_gamma   90.00
#
_symmetry.space_group_name_H-M   'P 1'
#
loop_
_entity.id
_entity.type
_entity.pdbx_description
1 polymer ?
#
loop_
_entity_poly.entity_id
_entity_poly.type
_entity_poly.pdbx_seq_one_letter_code
_entity_poly.pdbx_strand_id
1 'polypeptide(L)'
;MDANATSFTSPLANAQYGSINVPPQIEYVVDAISKASLWTVLWTLLAIAVAYDQISYLRNKGSIVGPAWKAPFIGPFLQSVNPKFEEYYGKWQSGELSCVSVFHKFVVIASTRDMSRKIFNSPTFVKPCVVDVAHKLLGADNWVFLDGKAHVDFRKGLNGLFTRKALESYLPGQEEVYNRYFKKFVQVTKDAGGKPVAFMGEFREIITAVSLRTFVGHYVSDEAVKKIADDYYLITEALELVNFPIILPYTKTWYGKKAADMVLAEFSKAAAKSKVRMAAGGEISCIMDGWVKIMVDSGRWREAEAKGQTADMEKPSPLLRDFTDYEIAQTLFTFLFASQDATSSAATWLFQIMAQRPDVLDRLRDENLKARNGDIHAAVTMDQLESMTYTRAVVRELLRYRPPVLMVPYVVKKPFPITDTYTVPKGAMVIPTTYMALRDPEVYEKPDEFNPERYYTGDAEEKGAKNWLVFGTGPHYCLGQHYAMFNLALMIGKASLLLDWKHHPTPRSEEIKVFATIFPMRTCLTAPPPSQYAYFTATTTMASWRPTIPALRALRQSAHQSAHQSGAAAAATTASLRTFSVVARPIRQTAAIPARQVTASLPATTGAARRYSQQSGQNKVWSFEDVQKATQDPESKVVIVDTREPGELVSTGHVPGAINIPVASSPDSFHITEEDFEDRFGYARPEKDTEVVFYCKAGVRSRALAGLARDAGWTKVGEYPGSWLDWVGKGGKIERS
;
A
#
# COMPACT_ATOMS: atom_id res chain seq x y z
N MET A 1 -63.41 11.96 30.14
CA MET A 1 -62.95 10.69 30.73
C MET A 1 -61.99 10.03 29.76
N ASP A 2 -60.67 10.14 29.83
CA ASP A 2 -59.70 11.09 30.36
C ASP A 2 -58.34 10.50 29.95
N ALA A 3 -57.39 11.31 29.51
CA ALA A 3 -55.95 11.19 29.84
C ALA A 3 -55.06 12.04 28.91
N ASN A 4 -54.60 13.16 29.48
CA ASN A 4 -53.23 13.68 29.48
C ASN A 4 -52.44 13.73 28.16
N ALA A 5 -52.52 14.89 27.50
CA ALA A 5 -51.37 15.47 26.80
C ALA A 5 -50.86 16.66 27.61
N THR A 6 -49.74 16.46 28.32
CA THR A 6 -48.97 17.52 28.99
C THR A 6 -48.44 18.50 27.95
N SER A 7 -48.87 19.74 28.02
CA SER A 7 -48.37 20.84 27.20
C SER A 7 -46.91 21.12 27.54
N PHE A 8 -46.00 20.90 26.58
CA PHE A 8 -44.65 21.45 26.66
C PHE A 8 -44.73 22.94 26.26
N THR A 9 -44.97 23.80 27.24
CA THR A 9 -44.84 25.26 27.09
C THR A 9 -43.37 25.62 26.87
N SER A 10 -43.08 26.28 25.75
CA SER A 10 -41.76 26.84 25.44
C SER A 10 -41.31 27.82 26.54
N PRO A 11 -40.06 27.75 27.05
CA PRO A 11 -39.55 28.66 28.08
C PRO A 11 -39.40 30.12 27.62
N LEU A 12 -39.66 30.41 26.34
CA LEU A 12 -39.50 31.76 25.78
C LEU A 12 -40.75 32.65 25.95
N ALA A 13 -41.86 32.13 26.47
CA ALA A 13 -43.12 32.86 26.50
C ALA A 13 -43.28 33.89 27.63
N ASN A 14 -42.34 34.00 28.57
CA ASN A 14 -42.48 34.90 29.74
C ASN A 14 -41.21 35.70 30.09
N ALA A 15 -40.51 36.22 29.07
CA ALA A 15 -39.54 37.30 29.30
C ALA A 15 -40.16 38.62 28.81
N GLN A 16 -40.76 39.39 29.72
CA GLN A 16 -41.01 40.82 29.50
C GLN A 16 -39.66 41.53 29.34
N TYR A 17 -39.15 41.58 28.11
CA TYR A 17 -38.11 42.53 27.76
C TYR A 17 -38.77 43.87 27.50
N GLY A 18 -38.44 44.85 28.35
CA GLY A 18 -38.74 46.26 28.11
C GLY A 18 -38.31 46.67 26.70
N SER A 19 -39.08 47.55 26.09
CA SER A 19 -38.93 48.08 24.74
C SER A 19 -37.48 48.48 24.41
N ILE A 20 -36.73 47.54 23.84
CA ILE A 20 -35.50 47.83 23.12
C ILE A 20 -35.98 48.31 21.75
N ASN A 21 -35.63 49.54 21.38
CA ASN A 21 -35.92 50.09 20.06
C ASN A 21 -35.00 49.38 19.06
N VAL A 22 -35.45 48.22 18.58
CA VAL A 22 -34.72 47.37 17.66
C VAL A 22 -34.83 47.99 16.25
N PRO A 23 -33.73 48.31 15.56
CA PRO A 23 -33.76 48.85 14.20
C PRO A 23 -34.71 48.04 13.30
N PRO A 24 -35.49 48.68 12.39
CA PRO A 24 -36.50 47.99 11.58
C PRO A 24 -35.93 46.85 10.71
N GLN A 25 -34.63 46.88 10.43
CA GLN A 25 -33.91 45.81 9.75
C GLN A 25 -33.82 44.51 10.58
N ILE A 26 -33.80 44.62 11.92
CA ILE A 26 -33.71 43.50 12.85
C ILE A 26 -35.12 42.97 13.17
N GLU A 27 -36.16 43.80 13.24
CA GLU A 27 -37.56 43.33 13.35
C GLU A 27 -37.95 42.41 12.19
N TYR A 28 -37.57 42.76 10.96
CA TYR A 28 -37.80 41.92 9.78
C TYR A 28 -37.13 40.54 9.90
N VAL A 29 -35.91 40.49 10.44
CA VAL A 29 -35.17 39.24 10.65
C VAL A 29 -35.84 38.40 11.74
N VAL A 30 -36.29 39.03 12.84
CA VAL A 30 -36.99 38.34 13.93
C VAL A 30 -38.34 37.78 13.47
N ASP A 31 -39.10 38.51 12.65
CA ASP A 31 -40.37 38.04 12.08
C ASP A 31 -40.17 36.94 11.03
N ALA A 32 -39.14 37.05 10.18
CA ALA A 32 -38.78 36.00 9.23
C ALA A 32 -38.34 34.71 9.93
N ILE A 33 -37.61 34.82 11.05
CA ILE A 33 -37.17 33.68 11.87
C ILE A 33 -38.36 33.05 12.61
N SER A 34 -39.29 33.85 13.14
CA SER A 34 -40.45 33.33 13.88
C SER A 34 -41.46 32.60 12.98
N LYS A 35 -41.53 32.94 11.70
CA LYS A 35 -42.37 32.29 10.67
C LYS A 35 -41.64 31.21 9.87
N ALA A 36 -40.35 30.99 10.10
CA ALA A 36 -39.58 30.00 9.35
C ALA A 36 -40.00 28.58 9.74
N SER A 37 -40.33 27.77 8.74
CA SER A 37 -40.51 26.33 8.96
C SER A 37 -39.18 25.67 9.35
N LEU A 38 -39.23 24.51 10.02
CA LEU A 38 -38.03 23.72 10.32
C LEU A 38 -37.18 23.46 9.05
N TRP A 39 -37.83 23.21 7.92
CA TRP A 39 -37.16 23.03 6.63
C TRP A 39 -36.49 24.30 6.13
N THR A 40 -37.13 25.46 6.28
CA THR A 40 -36.54 26.76 5.95
C THR A 40 -35.27 27.00 6.76
N VAL A 41 -35.31 26.70 8.07
CA VAL A 41 -34.13 26.80 8.94
C VAL A 41 -33.03 25.84 8.48
N LEU A 42 -33.35 24.56 8.24
CA LEU A 42 -32.36 23.56 7.81
C LEU A 42 -31.69 23.92 6.48
N TRP A 43 -32.45 24.32 5.46
CA TRP A 43 -31.90 24.72 4.17
C TRP A 43 -31.09 26.01 4.24
N THR A 44 -31.51 26.96 5.08
CA THR A 44 -30.74 28.19 5.33
C THR A 44 -29.41 27.87 6.00
N LEU A 45 -29.41 27.02 7.03
CA LEU A 45 -28.17 26.58 7.69
C LEU A 45 -27.24 25.83 6.73
N LEU A 46 -27.79 24.98 5.86
CA LEU A 46 -27.01 24.30 4.83
C LEU A 46 -26.40 25.29 3.82
N ALA A 47 -27.20 26.26 3.35
CA ALA A 47 -26.71 27.29 2.43
C ALA A 47 -25.59 28.15 3.05
N ILE A 48 -25.75 28.54 4.32
CA ILE A 48 -24.70 29.24 5.10
C ILE A 48 -23.45 28.37 5.21
N ALA A 49 -23.59 27.08 5.52
CA ALA A 49 -22.46 26.16 5.63
C ALA A 49 -21.73 25.97 4.29
N VAL A 50 -22.47 25.86 3.18
CA VAL A 50 -21.88 25.79 1.82
C VAL A 50 -21.17 27.09 1.46
N ALA A 51 -21.78 28.24 1.72
CA ALA A 51 -21.17 29.54 1.47
C ALA A 51 -19.88 29.71 2.29
N TYR A 52 -19.91 29.35 3.58
CA TYR A 52 -18.73 29.35 4.44
C TYR A 52 -17.62 28.45 3.91
N ASP A 53 -17.95 27.22 3.49
CA ASP A 53 -16.99 26.26 2.92
C ASP A 53 -16.33 26.80 1.64
N GLN A 54 -17.09 27.41 0.73
CA GLN A 54 -16.55 28.02 -0.48
C GLN A 54 -15.71 29.27 -0.20
N ILE A 55 -16.19 30.18 0.67
CA ILE A 55 -15.46 31.39 1.03
C ILE A 55 -14.13 31.03 1.74
N SER A 56 -14.17 30.07 2.66
CA SER A 56 -12.98 29.56 3.34
C SER A 56 -11.99 28.96 2.34
N TYR A 57 -12.47 28.16 1.39
CA TYR A 57 -11.65 27.62 0.31
C TYR A 57 -11.03 28.72 -0.55
N LEU A 58 -11.81 29.66 -1.06
CA LEU A 58 -11.34 30.74 -1.93
C LEU A 58 -10.31 31.64 -1.22
N ARG A 59 -10.54 31.93 0.06
CA ARG A 59 -9.60 32.68 0.91
C ARG A 59 -8.27 31.93 1.06
N ASN A 60 -8.30 30.62 1.31
CA ASN A 60 -7.09 29.82 1.43
C ASN A 60 -6.38 29.60 0.08
N LYS A 61 -7.15 29.43 -1.00
CA LYS A 61 -6.63 29.30 -2.37
C LYS A 61 -5.87 30.56 -2.78
N GLY A 62 -6.47 31.74 -2.63
CA GLY A 62 -5.84 32.98 -3.09
C GLY A 62 -5.37 32.87 -4.55
N SER A 63 -4.08 33.09 -4.79
CA SER A 63 -3.46 33.14 -6.12
C SER A 63 -3.04 31.79 -6.71
N ILE A 64 -3.03 30.70 -5.94
CA ILE A 64 -2.50 29.42 -6.43
C ILE A 64 -3.50 28.67 -7.32
N VAL A 65 -2.98 27.77 -8.15
CA VAL A 65 -3.76 27.02 -9.13
C VAL A 65 -4.73 26.06 -8.42
N GLY A 66 -5.98 26.03 -8.86
CA GLY A 66 -6.99 25.14 -8.30
C GLY A 66 -8.38 25.46 -8.85
N PRO A 67 -9.37 24.60 -8.62
CA PRO A 67 -10.74 24.84 -9.06
C PRO A 67 -11.27 26.22 -8.63
N ALA A 68 -12.01 26.90 -9.50
CA ALA A 68 -12.74 28.12 -9.11
C ALA A 68 -13.85 27.82 -8.09
N TRP A 69 -14.43 26.62 -8.18
CA TRP A 69 -15.44 26.10 -7.27
C TRP A 69 -15.12 24.65 -6.93
N LYS A 70 -15.24 24.29 -5.64
CA LYS A 70 -15.12 22.90 -5.20
C LYS A 70 -16.51 22.30 -4.95
N ALA A 71 -16.66 20.99 -5.13
CA ALA A 71 -17.86 20.30 -4.64
C ALA A 71 -18.00 20.57 -3.12
N PRO A 72 -19.14 21.13 -2.66
CA PRO A 72 -19.28 21.56 -1.27
C PRO A 72 -18.96 20.44 -0.29
N PHE A 73 -18.16 20.78 0.72
CA PHE A 73 -17.61 19.90 1.75
C PHE A 73 -16.67 18.83 1.17
N ILE A 74 -17.14 17.96 0.29
CA ILE A 74 -16.48 16.72 -0.11
C ILE A 74 -15.26 16.97 -1.02
N GLY A 75 -15.33 17.96 -1.92
CA GLY A 75 -14.28 18.20 -2.91
C GLY A 75 -14.00 16.97 -3.79
N PRO A 76 -12.75 16.73 -4.24
CA PRO A 76 -12.38 15.59 -5.08
C PRO A 76 -12.21 14.28 -4.29
N PHE A 77 -13.07 14.01 -3.30
CA PHE A 77 -12.97 12.82 -2.44
C PHE A 77 -12.90 11.50 -3.21
N LEU A 78 -13.71 11.32 -4.25
CA LEU A 78 -13.71 10.09 -5.06
C LEU A 78 -12.36 9.84 -5.75
N GLN A 79 -11.64 10.90 -6.13
CA GLN A 79 -10.27 10.81 -6.65
C GLN A 79 -9.29 10.35 -5.57
N SER A 80 -9.50 10.75 -4.31
CA SER A 80 -8.69 10.30 -3.17
C SER A 80 -8.92 8.83 -2.80
N VAL A 81 -10.09 8.27 -3.13
CA VAL A 81 -10.39 6.84 -2.91
C VAL A 81 -9.68 5.96 -3.94
N ASN A 82 -9.52 6.42 -5.18
CA ASN A 82 -8.81 5.68 -6.22
C ASN A 82 -7.75 6.59 -6.90
N PRO A 83 -6.60 6.78 -6.25
CA PRO A 83 -5.57 7.69 -6.72
C PRO A 83 -4.97 7.22 -8.05
N LYS A 84 -5.04 8.07 -9.08
CA LYS A 84 -4.41 7.84 -10.38
C LYS A 84 -3.15 8.67 -10.53
N PHE A 85 -2.11 8.08 -11.12
CA PHE A 85 -0.83 8.76 -11.34
C PHE A 85 -1.02 10.04 -12.17
N GLU A 86 -1.82 9.98 -13.23
CA GLU A 86 -2.06 11.07 -14.18
C GLU A 86 -2.71 12.28 -13.51
N GLU A 87 -3.55 12.06 -12.49
CA GLU A 87 -4.18 13.15 -11.73
C GLU A 87 -3.18 13.88 -10.83
N TYR A 88 -2.21 13.16 -10.25
CA TYR A 88 -1.10 13.79 -9.53
C TYR A 88 -0.16 14.50 -10.49
N TYR A 89 0.19 13.85 -11.59
CA TYR A 89 1.07 14.41 -12.61
C TYR A 89 0.48 15.70 -13.21
N GLY A 90 -0.81 15.70 -13.55
CA GLY A 90 -1.51 16.89 -14.02
C GLY A 90 -1.50 18.03 -13.00
N LYS A 91 -1.62 17.74 -11.69
CA LYS A 91 -1.51 18.76 -10.63
C LYS A 91 -0.09 19.32 -10.53
N TRP A 92 0.94 18.50 -10.72
CA TRP A 92 2.32 18.98 -10.74
C TRP A 92 2.64 19.84 -11.97
N GLN A 93 2.04 19.50 -13.12
CA GLN A 93 2.19 20.27 -14.34
C GLN A 93 1.35 21.56 -14.36
N SER A 94 0.28 21.63 -13.56
CA SER A 94 -0.65 22.77 -13.57
C SER A 94 -0.03 24.08 -13.10
N GLY A 95 1.06 24.02 -12.33
CA GLY A 95 1.78 25.18 -11.83
C GLY A 95 2.74 24.83 -10.71
N GLU A 96 3.54 25.81 -10.32
CA GLU A 96 4.48 25.71 -9.19
C GLU A 96 3.77 25.28 -7.90
N LEU A 97 2.66 25.95 -7.58
CA LEU A 97 1.76 25.60 -6.50
C LEU A 97 0.36 25.35 -7.03
N SER A 98 -0.23 24.23 -6.61
CA SER A 98 -1.64 23.93 -6.83
C SER A 98 -2.34 23.55 -5.52
N CYS A 99 -3.67 23.55 -5.50
CA CYS A 99 -4.43 23.15 -4.33
C CYS A 99 -5.63 22.25 -4.63
N VAL A 100 -5.95 21.45 -3.64
CA VAL A 100 -7.21 20.72 -3.53
C VAL A 100 -7.76 20.89 -2.12
N SER A 101 -9.08 20.79 -1.97
CA SER A 101 -9.72 20.79 -0.65
C SER A 101 -10.66 19.60 -0.58
N VAL A 102 -10.38 18.69 0.34
CA VAL A 102 -11.16 17.46 0.58
C VAL A 102 -11.67 17.54 2.02
N PHE A 103 -13.00 17.52 2.21
CA PHE A 103 -13.62 17.83 3.50
C PHE A 103 -13.09 19.17 4.05
N HIS A 104 -12.74 19.17 5.33
CA HIS A 104 -12.17 20.30 6.05
C HIS A 104 -10.66 20.47 5.85
N LYS A 105 -10.01 19.62 5.04
CA LYS A 105 -8.57 19.67 4.79
C LYS A 105 -8.28 20.46 3.51
N PHE A 106 -7.61 21.60 3.66
CA PHE A 106 -7.01 22.34 2.56
C PHE A 106 -5.61 21.79 2.31
N VAL A 107 -5.32 21.44 1.06
CA VAL A 107 -4.07 20.78 0.64
C VAL A 107 -3.40 21.63 -0.43
N VAL A 108 -2.14 21.99 -0.18
CA VAL A 108 -1.27 22.67 -1.14
C VAL A 108 -0.26 21.66 -1.67
N ILE A 109 -0.09 21.60 -2.99
CA ILE A 109 0.85 20.72 -3.67
C ILE A 109 1.96 21.58 -4.23
N ALA A 110 3.20 21.23 -3.90
CA ALA A 110 4.40 21.94 -4.35
C ALA A 110 5.14 21.10 -5.40
N SER A 111 5.26 21.65 -6.60
CA SER A 111 5.66 20.90 -7.80
C SER A 111 7.15 21.02 -8.14
N THR A 112 7.85 22.02 -7.59
CA THR A 112 9.25 22.30 -7.94
C THR A 112 10.23 21.69 -6.95
N ARG A 113 11.47 21.47 -7.42
CA ARG A 113 12.61 21.04 -6.60
C ARG A 113 12.79 21.95 -5.39
N ASP A 114 12.87 23.27 -5.62
CA ASP A 114 13.26 24.22 -4.58
C ASP A 114 12.20 24.37 -3.50
N MET A 115 10.91 24.34 -3.87
CA MET A 115 9.84 24.31 -2.88
C MET A 115 9.82 23.00 -2.10
N SER A 116 10.05 21.86 -2.77
CA SER A 116 10.14 20.57 -2.09
C SER A 116 11.25 20.56 -1.06
N ARG A 117 12.43 21.06 -1.43
CA ARG A 117 13.56 21.26 -0.51
C ARG A 117 13.21 22.24 0.61
N LYS A 118 12.54 23.36 0.32
CA LYS A 118 12.12 24.34 1.32
C LYS A 118 11.20 23.71 2.35
N ILE A 119 10.21 22.91 1.93
CA ILE A 119 9.30 22.19 2.84
C ILE A 119 10.09 21.21 3.72
N PHE A 120 10.91 20.34 3.11
CA PHE A 120 11.71 19.35 3.84
C PHE A 120 12.67 19.98 4.87
N ASN A 121 13.20 21.16 4.57
CA ASN A 121 14.15 21.89 5.43
C ASN A 121 13.50 22.95 6.33
N SER A 122 12.16 22.95 6.47
CA SER A 122 11.43 23.91 7.31
C SER A 122 10.76 23.26 8.53
N PRO A 123 11.49 22.55 9.41
CA PRO A 123 10.91 21.83 10.54
C PRO A 123 10.28 22.79 11.58
N THR A 124 10.50 24.10 11.50
CA THR A 124 9.82 25.07 12.36
C THR A 124 8.40 25.37 11.88
N PHE A 125 8.12 25.21 10.59
CA PHE A 125 6.84 25.52 9.96
C PHE A 125 5.98 24.29 9.71
N VAL A 126 6.61 23.17 9.38
CA VAL A 126 5.91 21.96 8.94
C VAL A 126 6.43 20.74 9.70
N LYS A 127 5.60 19.69 9.78
CA LYS A 127 6.04 18.36 10.23
C LYS A 127 5.42 17.28 9.34
N PRO A 128 6.10 16.14 9.11
CA PRO A 128 5.51 15.04 8.36
C PRO A 128 4.18 14.62 8.96
N CYS A 129 3.25 14.15 8.13
CA CYS A 129 2.02 13.56 8.60
C CYS A 129 1.65 12.32 7.80
N VAL A 130 0.90 11.45 8.46
CA VAL A 130 0.36 10.21 7.90
C VAL A 130 -1.13 10.15 8.21
N VAL A 131 -1.81 9.15 7.65
CA VAL A 131 -3.22 8.86 7.94
C VAL A 131 -3.43 8.58 9.44
N ASP A 132 -4.60 8.94 9.97
CA ASP A 132 -4.92 8.84 11.41
C ASP A 132 -4.65 7.44 11.98
N VAL A 133 -5.09 6.42 11.24
CA VAL A 133 -4.95 5.00 11.60
C VAL A 133 -3.50 4.56 11.81
N ALA A 134 -2.51 5.22 11.20
CA ALA A 134 -1.10 4.89 11.39
C ALA A 134 -0.65 5.01 12.86
N HIS A 135 -1.18 5.98 13.62
CA HIS A 135 -0.89 6.12 15.05
C HIS A 135 -1.42 4.92 15.86
N LYS A 136 -2.48 4.27 15.37
CA LYS A 136 -3.10 3.10 16.02
C LYS A 136 -2.37 1.81 15.66
N LEU A 137 -1.75 1.73 14.49
CA LEU A 137 -0.99 0.58 14.03
C LEU A 137 0.46 0.61 14.55
N LEU A 138 1.14 1.74 14.43
CA LEU A 138 2.56 1.89 14.82
C LEU A 138 2.73 2.26 16.31
N GLY A 139 1.65 2.68 16.98
CA GLY A 139 1.65 3.20 18.34
C GLY A 139 1.88 4.71 18.39
N ALA A 140 1.04 5.43 19.14
CA ALA A 140 1.04 6.91 19.15
C ALA A 140 2.34 7.54 19.65
N ASP A 141 3.06 6.84 20.54
CA ASP A 141 4.32 7.31 21.14
C ASP A 141 5.57 6.93 20.33
N ASN A 142 5.39 6.37 19.12
CA ASN A 142 6.49 5.92 18.28
C ASN A 142 7.32 7.09 17.76
N TRP A 143 8.63 6.88 17.58
CA TRP A 143 9.61 7.91 17.27
C TRP A 143 9.34 8.67 15.96
N VAL A 144 8.67 8.02 15.00
CA VAL A 144 8.29 8.65 13.72
C VAL A 144 7.23 9.74 13.86
N PHE A 145 6.49 9.76 14.97
CA PHE A 145 5.52 10.81 15.27
C PHE A 145 6.12 11.96 16.10
N LEU A 146 7.36 11.79 16.58
CA LEU A 146 8.08 12.87 17.26
C LEU A 146 8.44 13.97 16.27
N ASP A 147 8.57 15.19 16.80
CA ASP A 147 8.90 16.40 16.03
C ASP A 147 9.96 17.22 16.78
N GLY A 148 10.72 18.03 16.03
CA GLY A 148 11.77 18.89 16.58
C GLY A 148 12.86 18.12 17.34
N LYS A 149 13.24 18.62 18.52
CA LYS A 149 14.38 18.11 19.29
C LYS A 149 14.22 16.64 19.70
N ALA A 150 13.01 16.22 20.09
CA ALA A 150 12.74 14.84 20.51
C ALA A 150 13.01 13.84 19.38
N HIS A 151 12.56 14.16 18.16
CA HIS A 151 12.85 13.35 16.97
C HIS A 151 14.35 13.31 16.67
N VAL A 152 15.00 14.47 16.67
CA VAL A 152 16.45 14.56 16.39
C VAL A 152 17.27 13.74 17.38
N ASP A 153 16.95 13.82 18.67
CA ASP A 153 17.70 13.09 19.70
C ASP A 153 17.45 11.58 19.65
N PHE A 154 16.21 11.14 19.41
CA PHE A 154 15.93 9.71 19.20
C PHE A 154 16.72 9.19 18.00
N ARG A 155 16.70 9.92 16.88
CA ARG A 155 17.37 9.54 15.64
C ARG A 155 18.89 9.43 15.79
N LYS A 156 19.54 10.27 16.62
CA LYS A 156 20.98 10.13 16.89
C LYS A 156 21.34 8.72 17.38
N GLY A 157 20.47 8.12 18.20
CA GLY A 157 20.64 6.74 18.68
C GLY A 157 20.50 5.64 17.63
N LEU A 158 19.95 5.97 16.46
CA LEU A 158 19.74 5.02 15.36
C LEU A 158 20.77 5.16 14.24
N ASN A 159 21.43 6.32 14.10
CA ASN A 159 22.37 6.58 13.01
C ASN A 159 23.52 5.55 12.93
N GLY A 160 24.02 5.08 14.09
CA GLY A 160 25.09 4.08 14.15
C GLY A 160 24.74 2.74 13.49
N LEU A 161 23.44 2.42 13.42
CA LEU A 161 22.91 1.16 12.89
C LEU A 161 22.92 1.08 11.37
N PHE A 162 23.18 2.21 10.68
CA PHE A 162 23.19 2.30 9.21
C PHE A 162 24.55 2.77 8.68
N THR A 163 25.60 2.66 9.49
CA THR A 163 26.98 2.91 9.06
C THR A 163 27.48 1.78 8.15
N ARG A 164 28.50 2.05 7.33
CA ARG A 164 29.13 1.03 6.48
C ARG A 164 29.49 -0.25 7.27
N LYS A 165 30.13 -0.08 8.43
CA LYS A 165 30.52 -1.19 9.32
C LYS A 165 29.32 -1.98 9.84
N ALA A 166 28.22 -1.31 10.20
CA ALA A 166 27.00 -1.97 10.63
C ALA A 166 26.38 -2.79 9.47
N LEU A 167 26.25 -2.19 8.29
CA LEU A 167 25.69 -2.86 7.12
C LEU A 167 26.51 -4.10 6.70
N GLU A 168 27.83 -4.04 6.84
CA GLU A 168 28.73 -5.17 6.58
C GLU A 168 28.41 -6.37 7.49
N SER A 169 28.09 -6.14 8.76
CA SER A 169 27.69 -7.22 9.68
C SER A 169 26.35 -7.88 9.34
N TYR A 170 25.48 -7.21 8.58
CA TYR A 170 24.15 -7.72 8.20
C TYR A 170 24.15 -8.45 6.86
N LEU A 171 25.17 -8.16 6.03
CA LEU A 171 25.30 -8.64 4.66
C LEU A 171 25.18 -10.17 4.53
N PRO A 172 25.80 -11.01 5.40
CA PRO A 172 25.67 -12.46 5.29
C PRO A 172 24.21 -12.94 5.40
N GLY A 173 23.43 -12.35 6.29
CA GLY A 173 22.01 -12.68 6.45
C GLY A 173 21.19 -12.31 5.20
N GLN A 174 21.51 -11.19 4.56
CA GLN A 174 20.84 -10.79 3.32
C GLN A 174 21.13 -11.79 2.20
N GLU A 175 22.38 -12.20 2.06
CA GLU A 175 22.80 -13.18 1.06
C GLU A 175 22.16 -14.55 1.23
N GLU A 176 22.01 -15.00 2.48
CA GLU A 176 21.32 -16.24 2.84
C GLU A 176 19.88 -16.23 2.32
N VAL A 177 19.16 -15.14 2.55
CA VAL A 177 17.78 -14.96 2.08
C VAL A 177 17.72 -14.98 0.56
N TYR A 178 18.57 -14.21 -0.14
CA TYR A 178 18.57 -14.19 -1.60
C TYR A 178 18.85 -15.56 -2.21
N ASN A 179 19.83 -16.30 -1.69
CA ASN A 179 20.15 -17.64 -2.16
C ASN A 179 18.95 -18.60 -2.04
N ARG A 180 18.19 -18.49 -0.95
CA ARG A 180 17.02 -19.32 -0.70
C ARG A 180 15.86 -18.95 -1.61
N TYR A 181 15.53 -17.66 -1.68
CA TYR A 181 14.36 -17.19 -2.42
C TYR A 181 14.56 -17.24 -3.94
N PHE A 182 15.78 -17.11 -4.46
CA PHE A 182 16.01 -17.31 -5.89
C PHE A 182 15.81 -18.77 -6.31
N LYS A 183 16.09 -19.75 -5.44
CA LYS A 183 15.68 -21.14 -5.67
C LYS A 183 14.15 -21.26 -5.67
N LYS A 184 13.46 -20.59 -4.73
CA LYS A 184 11.99 -20.53 -4.69
C LYS A 184 11.42 -19.93 -5.99
N PHE A 185 12.01 -18.85 -6.53
CA PHE A 185 11.55 -18.21 -7.77
C PHE A 185 11.56 -19.17 -8.96
N VAL A 186 12.61 -19.99 -9.07
CA VAL A 186 12.69 -21.04 -10.09
C VAL A 186 11.63 -22.12 -9.82
N GLN A 187 11.43 -22.51 -8.57
CA GLN A 187 10.42 -23.52 -8.20
C GLN A 187 9.00 -23.06 -8.54
N VAL A 188 8.62 -21.82 -8.20
CA VAL A 188 7.32 -21.23 -8.53
C VAL A 188 7.03 -21.30 -10.04
N THR A 189 8.05 -21.05 -10.88
CA THR A 189 7.90 -21.15 -12.34
C THR A 189 7.75 -22.60 -12.79
N LYS A 190 8.48 -23.55 -12.17
CA LYS A 190 8.36 -24.99 -12.46
C LYS A 190 6.98 -25.52 -12.08
N ASP A 191 6.47 -25.15 -10.91
CA ASP A 191 5.15 -25.56 -10.42
C ASP A 191 4.03 -25.04 -11.33
N ALA A 192 4.22 -23.88 -11.95
CA ALA A 192 3.33 -23.35 -12.98
C ALA A 192 3.48 -24.00 -14.37
N GLY A 193 4.31 -25.06 -14.50
CA GLY A 193 4.58 -25.73 -15.77
C GLY A 193 5.32 -24.85 -16.78
N GLY A 194 6.16 -23.94 -16.30
CA GLY A 194 6.89 -22.97 -17.15
C GLY A 194 6.03 -21.81 -17.68
N LYS A 195 4.76 -21.71 -17.25
CA LYS A 195 3.89 -20.59 -17.63
C LYS A 195 4.27 -19.32 -16.88
N PRO A 196 4.04 -18.13 -17.46
CA PRO A 196 4.29 -16.87 -16.78
C PRO A 196 3.42 -16.73 -15.52
N VAL A 197 4.02 -16.34 -14.40
CA VAL A 197 3.32 -16.11 -13.11
C VAL A 197 3.51 -14.67 -12.61
N ALA A 198 2.60 -14.19 -11.78
CA ALA A 198 2.69 -12.85 -11.18
C ALA A 198 3.69 -12.86 -10.01
N PHE A 199 4.83 -12.17 -10.15
CA PHE A 199 5.94 -12.27 -9.18
C PHE A 199 5.93 -11.23 -8.05
N MET A 200 5.04 -10.24 -8.04
CA MET A 200 5.12 -9.24 -6.97
C MET A 200 4.79 -9.80 -5.59
N GLY A 201 3.95 -10.84 -5.48
CA GLY A 201 3.82 -11.56 -4.20
C GLY A 201 5.19 -12.06 -3.73
N GLU A 202 5.94 -12.68 -4.64
CA GLU A 202 7.30 -13.17 -4.39
C GLU A 202 8.31 -12.04 -4.11
N PHE A 203 8.22 -10.90 -4.80
CA PHE A 203 9.04 -9.73 -4.51
C PHE A 203 8.70 -9.11 -3.16
N ARG A 204 7.44 -9.06 -2.76
CA ARG A 204 7.07 -8.61 -1.41
C ARG A 204 7.63 -9.54 -0.35
N GLU A 205 7.50 -10.85 -0.55
CA GLU A 205 7.92 -11.86 0.41
C GLU A 205 9.45 -11.85 0.60
N ILE A 206 10.24 -11.87 -0.49
CA ILE A 206 11.70 -11.80 -0.39
C ILE A 206 12.17 -10.50 0.27
N ILE A 207 11.49 -9.37 -0.01
CA ILE A 207 11.81 -8.08 0.61
C ILE A 207 11.43 -8.07 2.10
N THR A 208 10.32 -8.72 2.50
CA THR A 208 10.01 -8.91 3.92
C THR A 208 11.08 -9.77 4.58
N ALA A 209 11.43 -10.90 3.99
CA ALA A 209 12.40 -11.82 4.56
C ALA A 209 13.78 -11.19 4.73
N VAL A 210 14.28 -10.44 3.73
CA VAL A 210 15.59 -9.77 3.81
C VAL A 210 15.57 -8.63 4.82
N SER A 211 14.45 -7.91 4.92
CA SER A 211 14.26 -6.84 5.90
C SER A 211 14.18 -7.40 7.32
N LEU A 212 13.41 -8.45 7.55
CA LEU A 212 13.34 -9.13 8.85
C LEU A 212 14.70 -9.70 9.25
N ARG A 213 15.40 -10.36 8.33
CA ARG A 213 16.75 -10.87 8.61
C ARG A 213 17.72 -9.75 8.99
N THR A 214 17.67 -8.62 8.28
CA THR A 214 18.52 -7.46 8.57
C THR A 214 18.13 -6.77 9.88
N PHE A 215 16.83 -6.65 10.17
CA PHE A 215 16.34 -5.83 11.27
C PHE A 215 16.30 -6.57 12.59
N VAL A 216 15.78 -7.80 12.57
CA VAL A 216 15.51 -8.65 13.74
C VAL A 216 16.26 -9.98 13.72
N GLY A 217 17.15 -10.24 12.76
CA GLY A 217 18.06 -11.40 12.78
C GLY A 217 17.35 -12.75 12.78
N HIS A 218 18.04 -13.78 13.28
CA HIS A 218 17.51 -15.16 13.43
C HIS A 218 16.63 -15.37 14.67
N TYR A 219 16.17 -14.28 15.30
CA TYR A 219 15.26 -14.38 16.42
C TYR A 219 13.80 -14.66 16.02
N VAL A 220 13.46 -14.40 14.76
CA VAL A 220 12.16 -14.70 14.13
C VAL A 220 12.33 -15.92 13.22
N SER A 221 11.46 -16.94 13.37
CA SER A 221 11.52 -18.17 12.58
C SER A 221 11.08 -17.93 11.13
N ASP A 222 11.41 -18.85 10.24
CA ASP A 222 11.03 -18.73 8.83
C ASP A 222 9.50 -18.80 8.63
N GLU A 223 8.79 -19.57 9.46
CA GLU A 223 7.32 -19.61 9.48
C GLU A 223 6.73 -18.27 9.90
N ALA A 224 7.31 -17.64 10.94
CA ALA A 224 6.91 -16.31 11.37
C ALA A 224 7.24 -15.26 10.30
N VAL A 225 8.39 -15.36 9.61
CA VAL A 225 8.72 -14.51 8.47
C VAL A 225 7.66 -14.63 7.38
N LYS A 226 7.26 -15.85 7.01
CA LYS A 226 6.22 -16.09 5.99
C LYS A 226 4.88 -15.49 6.43
N LYS A 227 4.46 -15.75 7.66
CA LYS A 227 3.22 -15.22 8.21
C LYS A 227 3.21 -13.69 8.23
N ILE A 228 4.32 -13.08 8.66
CA ILE A 228 4.47 -11.63 8.64
C ILE A 228 4.37 -11.11 7.21
N ALA A 229 5.06 -11.73 6.23
CA ALA A 229 4.99 -11.32 4.83
C ALA A 229 3.56 -11.36 4.25
N ASP A 230 2.81 -12.42 4.57
CA ASP A 230 1.42 -12.59 4.12
C ASP A 230 0.49 -11.55 4.75
N ASP A 231 0.56 -11.41 6.08
CA ASP A 231 -0.31 -10.50 6.83
C ASP A 231 0.06 -9.03 6.63
N TYR A 232 1.29 -8.74 6.24
CA TYR A 232 1.77 -7.35 6.12
C TYR A 232 0.94 -6.54 5.12
N TYR A 233 0.43 -7.19 4.08
CA TYR A 233 -0.46 -6.53 3.13
C TYR A 233 -1.73 -5.95 3.80
N LEU A 234 -2.24 -6.58 4.85
CA LEU A 234 -3.37 -6.08 5.65
C LEU A 234 -3.01 -4.78 6.40
N ILE A 235 -1.75 -4.65 6.83
CA ILE A 235 -1.22 -3.41 7.42
C ILE A 235 -1.19 -2.31 6.36
N THR A 236 -0.69 -2.61 5.15
CA THR A 236 -0.65 -1.63 4.06
C THR A 236 -2.05 -1.19 3.63
N GLU A 237 -3.01 -2.11 3.48
CA GLU A 237 -4.40 -1.77 3.12
C GLU A 237 -5.09 -0.92 4.20
N ALA A 238 -4.80 -1.20 5.48
CA ALA A 238 -5.30 -0.39 6.58
C ALA A 238 -4.76 1.06 6.56
N LEU A 239 -3.69 1.34 5.81
CA LEU A 239 -3.06 2.65 5.69
C LEU A 239 -3.44 3.40 4.40
N GLU A 240 -4.39 2.89 3.62
CA GLU A 240 -4.97 3.62 2.48
C GLU A 240 -5.47 5.02 2.90
N LEU A 241 -5.37 5.99 1.99
CA LEU A 241 -5.63 7.41 2.24
C LEU A 241 -7.02 7.69 2.82
N VAL A 242 -8.01 6.88 2.45
CA VAL A 242 -9.39 7.01 2.90
C VAL A 242 -9.76 5.78 3.71
N ASN A 243 -9.69 5.90 5.03
CA ASN A 243 -10.15 4.88 5.97
C ASN A 243 -11.07 5.50 7.02
N PHE A 244 -12.00 4.69 7.54
CA PHE A 244 -12.87 5.14 8.63
C PHE A 244 -12.02 5.40 9.88
N PRO A 245 -12.21 6.52 10.59
CA PRO A 245 -11.34 6.89 11.71
C PRO A 245 -11.44 5.91 12.89
N ILE A 246 -12.47 5.07 12.96
CA ILE A 246 -12.65 4.10 14.05
C ILE A 246 -12.33 2.70 13.53
N ILE A 247 -11.51 1.96 14.28
CA ILE A 247 -11.22 0.56 13.99
C ILE A 247 -12.44 -0.27 14.42
N LEU A 248 -13.25 -0.68 13.45
CA LEU A 248 -14.42 -1.54 13.66
C LEU A 248 -14.08 -3.00 13.33
N PRO A 249 -14.61 -3.99 14.08
CA PRO A 249 -14.40 -5.41 13.78
C PRO A 249 -14.68 -5.75 12.31
N TYR A 250 -13.85 -6.63 11.73
CA TYR A 250 -13.95 -7.10 10.35
C TYR A 250 -13.76 -6.06 9.24
N THR A 251 -13.24 -4.86 9.55
CA THR A 251 -12.80 -3.89 8.53
C THR A 251 -11.31 -4.04 8.20
N LYS A 252 -10.87 -3.47 7.07
CA LYS A 252 -9.45 -3.39 6.69
C LYS A 252 -8.57 -2.90 7.85
N THR A 253 -9.00 -1.85 8.54
CA THR A 253 -8.27 -1.29 9.68
C THR A 253 -8.18 -2.22 10.90
N TRP A 254 -9.15 -3.13 11.08
CA TRP A 254 -9.12 -4.13 12.15
C TRP A 254 -8.18 -5.28 11.84
N TYR A 255 -8.21 -5.80 10.61
CA TYR A 255 -7.24 -6.79 10.15
C TYR A 255 -5.81 -6.23 10.20
N GLY A 256 -5.60 -5.00 9.73
CA GLY A 256 -4.31 -4.33 9.83
C GLY A 256 -3.83 -4.16 11.28
N LYS A 257 -4.74 -3.84 12.22
CA LYS A 257 -4.38 -3.75 13.65
C LYS A 257 -4.00 -5.11 14.23
N LYS A 258 -4.74 -6.18 13.91
CA LYS A 258 -4.41 -7.53 14.35
C LYS A 258 -3.06 -8.01 13.80
N ALA A 259 -2.78 -7.74 12.53
CA ALA A 259 -1.49 -8.02 11.92
C ALA A 259 -0.36 -7.22 12.60
N ALA A 260 -0.54 -5.92 12.82
CA ALA A 260 0.43 -5.07 13.51
C ALA A 260 0.73 -5.55 14.94
N ASP A 261 -0.32 -5.92 15.70
CA ASP A 261 -0.16 -6.44 17.07
C ASP A 261 0.61 -7.75 17.11
N MET A 262 0.38 -8.63 16.14
CA MET A 262 1.12 -9.87 16.00
C MET A 262 2.61 -9.61 15.71
N VAL A 263 2.93 -8.70 14.78
CA VAL A 263 4.31 -8.32 14.47
C VAL A 263 5.01 -7.72 15.68
N LEU A 264 4.36 -6.79 16.38
CA LEU A 264 4.90 -6.16 17.59
C LEU A 264 5.17 -7.19 18.70
N ALA A 265 4.29 -8.18 18.86
CA ALA A 265 4.49 -9.26 19.82
C ALA A 265 5.71 -10.13 19.46
N GLU A 266 5.86 -10.53 18.20
CA GLU A 266 7.03 -11.29 17.74
C GLU A 266 8.34 -10.50 17.90
N PHE A 267 8.32 -9.20 17.56
CA PHE A 267 9.50 -8.35 17.71
C PHE A 267 9.87 -8.10 19.18
N SER A 268 8.88 -8.03 20.08
CA SER A 268 9.14 -7.90 21.51
C SER A 268 9.82 -9.15 22.07
N LYS A 269 9.38 -10.34 21.66
CA LYS A 269 10.05 -11.61 22.00
C LYS A 269 11.48 -11.65 21.45
N ALA A 270 11.68 -11.17 20.22
CA ALA A 270 12.99 -11.10 19.60
C ALA A 270 13.94 -10.13 20.36
N ALA A 271 13.44 -8.97 20.77
CA ALA A 271 14.18 -7.98 21.55
C ALA A 271 14.65 -8.54 22.90
N ALA A 272 13.78 -9.26 23.61
CA ALA A 272 14.14 -9.93 24.86
C ALA A 272 15.29 -10.93 24.66
N LYS A 273 15.24 -11.75 23.61
CA LYS A 273 16.31 -12.72 23.27
C LYS A 273 17.61 -12.02 22.88
N SER A 274 17.52 -10.92 22.13
CA SER A 274 18.71 -10.13 21.74
C SER A 274 19.39 -9.51 22.95
N LYS A 275 18.64 -8.94 23.90
CA LYS A 275 19.20 -8.41 25.17
C LYS A 275 20.02 -9.44 25.92
N VAL A 276 19.50 -10.66 26.08
CA VAL A 276 20.23 -11.75 26.74
C VAL A 276 21.51 -12.09 25.99
N ARG A 277 21.42 -12.27 24.66
CA ARG A 277 22.58 -12.65 23.83
C ARG A 277 23.66 -11.55 23.79
N MET A 278 23.29 -10.28 23.67
CA MET A 278 24.24 -9.16 23.65
C MET A 278 24.87 -8.93 25.03
N ALA A 279 24.12 -9.09 26.11
CA ALA A 279 24.67 -9.05 27.48
C ALA A 279 25.73 -10.15 27.70
N ALA A 280 25.52 -11.32 27.11
CA ALA A 280 26.48 -12.44 27.13
C ALA A 280 27.68 -12.27 26.18
N GLY A 281 27.78 -11.15 25.46
CA GLY A 281 28.91 -10.87 24.54
C GLY A 281 28.77 -11.50 23.16
N GLY A 282 27.55 -11.84 22.73
CA GLY A 282 27.30 -12.35 21.37
C GLY A 282 27.64 -11.32 20.28
N GLU A 283 27.97 -11.82 19.09
CA GLU A 283 28.29 -10.99 17.93
C GLU A 283 27.04 -10.33 17.31
N ILE A 284 27.23 -9.12 16.77
CA ILE A 284 26.17 -8.37 16.08
C ILE A 284 25.89 -9.04 14.74
N SER A 285 24.62 -9.43 14.51
CA SER A 285 24.17 -10.03 13.25
C SER A 285 23.05 -9.26 12.56
N CYS A 286 22.41 -8.32 13.26
CA CYS A 286 21.27 -7.54 12.77
C CYS A 286 21.21 -6.15 13.43
N ILE A 287 20.34 -5.28 12.94
CA ILE A 287 20.14 -3.92 13.48
C ILE A 287 19.75 -3.96 14.96
N MET A 288 18.85 -4.87 15.34
CA MET A 288 18.42 -5.03 16.73
C MET A 288 19.60 -5.35 17.66
N ASP A 289 20.46 -6.30 17.27
CA ASP A 289 21.68 -6.63 18.02
C ASP A 289 22.58 -5.42 18.18
N GLY A 290 22.83 -4.69 17.10
CA GLY A 290 23.65 -3.48 17.12
C GLY A 290 23.10 -2.42 18.08
N TRP A 291 21.78 -2.24 18.10
CA TRP A 291 21.15 -1.25 18.97
C TRP A 291 21.16 -1.68 20.44
N VAL A 292 20.82 -2.93 20.71
CA VAL A 292 20.87 -3.53 22.04
C VAL A 292 22.30 -3.50 22.59
N LYS A 293 23.31 -3.79 21.77
CA LYS A 293 24.71 -3.72 22.17
C LYS A 293 25.10 -2.33 22.66
N ILE A 294 24.68 -1.27 21.95
CA ILE A 294 24.93 0.11 22.39
C ILE A 294 24.24 0.39 23.74
N MET A 295 23.03 -0.14 23.97
CA MET A 295 22.33 0.02 25.26
C MET A 295 23.08 -0.69 26.40
N VAL A 296 23.51 -1.93 26.18
CA VAL A 296 24.29 -2.73 27.15
C VAL A 296 25.59 -2.00 27.50
N ASP A 297 26.34 -1.54 26.48
CA ASP A 297 27.59 -0.82 26.69
C ASP A 297 27.35 0.51 27.42
N SER A 298 26.28 1.23 27.09
CA SER A 298 25.89 2.46 27.78
C SER A 298 25.50 2.23 29.24
N GLY A 299 24.89 1.08 29.56
CA GLY A 299 24.63 0.64 30.93
C GLY A 299 25.92 0.39 31.70
N ARG A 300 26.82 -0.44 31.14
CA ARG A 300 28.12 -0.76 31.74
C ARG A 300 28.97 0.49 31.98
N TRP A 301 28.98 1.42 31.02
CA TRP A 301 29.72 2.67 31.15
C TRP A 301 29.15 3.56 32.26
N ARG A 302 27.82 3.68 32.39
CA ARG A 302 27.19 4.45 33.49
C ARG A 302 27.48 3.84 34.87
N GLU A 303 27.48 2.51 34.97
CA GLU A 303 27.85 1.82 36.21
C GLU A 303 29.32 2.04 36.59
N ALA A 304 30.22 2.00 35.61
CA ALA A 304 31.63 2.28 35.82
C ALA A 304 31.87 3.76 36.19
N GLU A 305 31.15 4.70 35.55
CA GLU A 305 31.21 6.13 35.87
C GLU A 305 30.80 6.37 37.32
N ALA A 306 29.69 5.76 37.76
CA ALA A 306 29.24 5.84 39.16
C ALA A 306 30.25 5.27 40.17
N LYS A 307 31.11 4.33 39.74
CA LYS A 307 32.18 3.73 40.56
C LYS A 307 33.55 4.41 40.40
N GLY A 308 33.69 5.40 39.52
CA GLY A 308 34.98 6.03 39.20
C GLY A 308 35.94 5.12 38.41
N GLN A 309 35.43 4.14 37.67
CA GLN A 309 36.21 3.07 37.01
C GLN A 309 36.21 3.16 35.47
N THR A 310 36.15 4.36 34.90
CA THR A 310 36.05 4.57 33.44
C THR A 310 37.39 4.72 32.72
N ALA A 311 38.52 4.75 33.44
CA ALA A 311 39.85 5.07 32.88
C ALA A 311 40.26 4.18 31.68
N ASP A 312 39.89 2.90 31.72
CA ASP A 312 40.22 1.91 30.67
C ASP A 312 39.02 1.57 29.76
N MET A 313 37.92 2.34 29.83
CA MET A 313 36.69 2.06 29.08
C MET A 313 36.46 3.09 27.97
N GLU A 314 36.19 2.60 26.76
CA GLU A 314 35.70 3.45 25.68
C GLU A 314 34.27 3.92 25.98
N LYS A 315 34.04 5.23 25.92
CA LYS A 315 32.70 5.82 26.13
C LYS A 315 31.82 5.58 24.90
N PRO A 316 30.68 4.88 25.02
CA PRO A 316 29.74 4.74 23.92
C PRO A 316 29.22 6.10 23.46
N SER A 317 29.16 6.31 22.14
CA SER A 317 28.65 7.53 21.53
C SER A 317 27.63 7.17 20.44
N PRO A 318 26.33 7.48 20.62
CA PRO A 318 25.73 8.13 21.79
C PRO A 318 25.59 7.19 22.99
N LEU A 319 25.56 7.75 24.20
CA LEU A 319 25.06 7.06 25.39
C LEU A 319 23.55 6.89 25.29
N LEU A 320 23.10 5.65 25.21
CA LEU A 320 21.68 5.33 25.13
C LEU A 320 21.12 5.01 26.52
N ARG A 321 19.87 5.43 26.73
CA ARG A 321 19.06 4.87 27.82
C ARG A 321 18.71 3.41 27.50
N ASP A 322 18.27 2.69 28.52
CA ASP A 322 17.67 1.38 28.29
C ASP A 322 16.26 1.58 27.69
N PHE A 323 15.96 0.81 26.64
CA PHE A 323 14.67 0.81 25.97
C PHE A 323 13.96 -0.50 26.30
N THR A 324 12.66 -0.44 26.56
CA THR A 324 11.85 -1.64 26.78
C THR A 324 11.78 -2.49 25.51
N ASP A 325 11.47 -3.78 25.65
CA ASP A 325 11.35 -4.70 24.51
C ASP A 325 10.28 -4.21 23.52
N TYR A 326 9.21 -3.61 24.03
CA TYR A 326 8.16 -3.02 23.23
C TYR A 326 8.61 -1.76 22.48
N GLU A 327 9.37 -0.85 23.11
CA GLU A 327 9.93 0.32 22.40
C GLU A 327 10.89 -0.11 21.28
N ILE A 328 11.65 -1.18 21.52
CA ILE A 328 12.52 -1.78 20.49
C ILE A 328 11.67 -2.32 19.35
N ALA A 329 10.64 -3.10 19.67
CA ALA A 329 9.71 -3.65 18.70
C ALA A 329 9.01 -2.58 17.87
N GLN A 330 8.52 -1.50 18.48
CA GLN A 330 7.91 -0.36 17.78
C GLN A 330 8.87 0.31 16.79
N THR A 331 10.13 0.48 17.20
CA THR A 331 11.16 1.08 16.35
C THR A 331 11.49 0.18 15.16
N LEU A 332 11.67 -1.12 15.36
CA LEU A 332 11.97 -2.07 14.29
C LEU A 332 10.76 -2.30 13.37
N PHE A 333 9.54 -2.29 13.92
CA PHE A 333 8.32 -2.35 13.14
C PHE A 333 8.18 -1.13 12.22
N THR A 334 8.67 0.03 12.66
CA THR A 334 8.74 1.23 11.84
C THR A 334 9.75 1.11 10.68
N PHE A 335 10.87 0.43 10.90
CA PHE A 335 11.82 0.15 9.82
C PHE A 335 11.21 -0.79 8.78
N LEU A 336 10.48 -1.82 9.23
CA LEU A 336 9.71 -2.68 8.33
C LEU A 336 8.64 -1.86 7.59
N PHE A 337 7.89 -1.02 8.32
CA PHE A 337 6.92 -0.06 7.78
C PHE A 337 7.46 0.73 6.59
N ALA A 338 8.59 1.41 6.79
CA ALA A 338 9.17 2.30 5.80
C ALA A 338 9.84 1.56 4.62
N SER A 339 10.40 0.37 4.84
CA SER A 339 11.21 -0.33 3.84
C SER A 339 10.40 -1.25 2.93
N GLN A 340 9.32 -1.84 3.43
CA GLN A 340 8.64 -2.96 2.77
C GLN A 340 8.07 -2.57 1.40
N ASP A 341 7.12 -1.63 1.36
CA ASP A 341 6.46 -1.24 0.10
C ASP A 341 7.41 -0.46 -0.83
N ALA A 342 8.37 0.28 -0.27
CA ALA A 342 9.36 1.04 -1.03
C ALA A 342 10.33 0.13 -1.78
N THR A 343 10.91 -0.84 -1.09
CA THR A 343 11.91 -1.75 -1.68
C THR A 343 11.24 -2.79 -2.57
N SER A 344 10.02 -3.25 -2.25
CA SER A 344 9.24 -4.13 -3.14
C SER A 344 8.92 -3.46 -4.48
N SER A 345 8.58 -2.16 -4.45
CA SER A 345 8.38 -1.34 -5.66
C SER A 345 9.65 -1.28 -6.49
N ALA A 346 10.77 -0.90 -5.87
CA ALA A 346 12.05 -0.82 -6.56
C ALA A 346 12.45 -2.19 -7.15
N ALA A 347 12.36 -3.28 -6.39
CA ALA A 347 12.67 -4.62 -6.87
C ALA A 347 11.82 -5.03 -8.08
N THR A 348 10.51 -4.76 -8.04
CA THR A 348 9.61 -5.09 -9.15
C THR A 348 9.98 -4.36 -10.44
N TRP A 349 10.19 -3.03 -10.36
CA TRP A 349 10.63 -2.24 -11.51
C TRP A 349 12.02 -2.64 -11.99
N LEU A 350 12.93 -2.99 -11.07
CA LEU A 350 14.30 -3.40 -11.41
C LEU A 350 14.29 -4.67 -12.25
N PHE A 351 13.57 -5.71 -11.82
CA PHE A 351 13.48 -6.95 -12.58
C PHE A 351 12.77 -6.77 -13.93
N GLN A 352 11.72 -5.95 -13.99
CA GLN A 352 11.04 -5.60 -15.25
C GLN A 352 11.99 -4.92 -16.23
N ILE A 353 12.67 -3.85 -15.81
CA ILE A 353 13.58 -3.08 -16.66
C ILE A 353 14.76 -3.93 -17.11
N MET A 354 15.35 -4.73 -16.21
CA MET A 354 16.48 -5.60 -16.57
C MET A 354 16.07 -6.68 -17.59
N ALA A 355 14.83 -7.19 -17.53
CA ALA A 355 14.32 -8.11 -18.56
C ALA A 355 14.11 -7.42 -19.91
N GLN A 356 13.76 -6.13 -19.91
CA GLN A 356 13.55 -5.32 -21.11
C GLN A 356 14.86 -4.73 -21.68
N ARG A 357 15.93 -4.71 -20.88
CA ARG A 357 17.24 -4.11 -21.19
C ARG A 357 18.36 -5.14 -21.00
N PRO A 358 18.42 -6.17 -21.86
CA PRO A 358 19.46 -7.20 -21.77
C PRO A 358 20.86 -6.63 -21.93
N ASP A 359 21.02 -5.52 -22.66
CA ASP A 359 22.29 -4.79 -22.79
C ASP A 359 22.84 -4.27 -21.45
N VAL A 360 21.95 -3.81 -20.57
CA VAL A 360 22.28 -3.34 -19.22
C VAL A 360 22.50 -4.53 -18.30
N LEU A 361 21.62 -5.54 -18.36
CA LEU A 361 21.70 -6.74 -17.53
C LEU A 361 23.00 -7.52 -17.77
N ASP A 362 23.40 -7.71 -19.04
CA ASP A 362 24.63 -8.43 -19.38
C ASP A 362 25.88 -7.72 -18.84
N ARG A 363 25.91 -6.38 -18.90
CA ARG A 363 27.03 -5.61 -18.36
C ARG A 363 27.09 -5.66 -16.83
N LEU A 364 25.93 -5.59 -16.17
CA LEU A 364 25.83 -5.73 -14.73
C LEU A 364 26.26 -7.13 -14.28
N ARG A 365 25.86 -8.16 -15.02
CA ARG A 365 26.25 -9.56 -14.83
C ARG A 365 27.77 -9.75 -14.96
N ASP A 366 28.39 -9.16 -15.99
CA ASP A 366 29.85 -9.18 -16.18
C ASP A 366 30.61 -8.57 -14.99
N GLU A 367 30.16 -7.41 -14.49
CA GLU A 367 30.76 -6.75 -13.33
C GLU A 367 30.62 -7.63 -12.07
N ASN A 368 29.43 -8.20 -11.87
CA ASN A 368 29.15 -9.05 -10.71
C ASN A 368 29.91 -10.37 -10.72
N LEU A 369 30.14 -10.97 -11.89
CA LEU A 369 30.95 -12.16 -12.06
C LEU A 369 32.43 -11.88 -11.76
N LYS A 370 32.95 -10.76 -12.27
CA LYS A 370 34.33 -10.33 -12.02
C LYS A 370 34.60 -10.05 -10.55
N ALA A 371 33.69 -9.32 -9.89
CA ALA A 371 33.79 -9.02 -8.46
C ALA A 371 33.80 -10.29 -7.58
N ARG A 372 33.26 -11.41 -8.09
CA ARG A 372 33.24 -12.72 -7.44
C ARG A 372 34.30 -13.69 -7.97
N ASN A 373 35.32 -13.18 -8.66
CA ASN A 373 36.42 -13.98 -9.21
C ASN A 373 35.95 -15.14 -10.11
N GLY A 374 34.83 -14.97 -10.80
CA GLY A 374 34.26 -16.00 -11.68
C GLY A 374 33.33 -17.01 -11.00
N ASP A 375 33.20 -16.99 -9.67
CA ASP A 375 32.27 -17.88 -8.95
C ASP A 375 30.89 -17.24 -8.79
N ILE A 376 29.89 -17.81 -9.45
CA ILE A 376 28.50 -17.32 -9.40
C ILE A 376 27.84 -17.51 -8.03
N HIS A 377 28.40 -18.36 -7.17
CA HIS A 377 27.87 -18.68 -5.84
C HIS A 377 28.66 -18.01 -4.70
N ALA A 378 29.80 -17.38 -4.98
CA ALA A 378 30.60 -16.72 -3.97
C ALA A 378 29.83 -15.56 -3.31
N ALA A 379 30.00 -15.48 -1.99
CA ALA A 379 29.56 -14.34 -1.21
C ALA A 379 30.33 -13.08 -1.61
N VAL A 380 29.73 -11.91 -1.38
CA VAL A 380 30.32 -10.61 -1.67
C VAL A 380 30.67 -9.89 -0.37
N THR A 381 31.83 -9.26 -0.31
CA THR A 381 32.18 -8.37 0.80
C THR A 381 31.59 -6.98 0.60
N MET A 382 31.55 -6.15 1.65
CA MET A 382 31.10 -4.76 1.49
C MET A 382 31.98 -3.98 0.51
N ASP A 383 33.30 -4.20 0.53
CA ASP A 383 34.24 -3.58 -0.43
C ASP A 383 33.95 -3.98 -1.88
N GLN A 384 33.69 -5.27 -2.12
CA GLN A 384 33.33 -5.74 -3.45
C GLN A 384 32.00 -5.12 -3.91
N LEU A 385 31.00 -5.04 -3.04
CA LEU A 385 29.71 -4.42 -3.37
C LEU A 385 29.85 -2.92 -3.66
N GLU A 386 30.70 -2.21 -2.92
CA GLU A 386 31.02 -0.79 -3.17
C GLU A 386 31.76 -0.59 -4.52
N SER A 387 32.61 -1.55 -4.90
CA SER A 387 33.36 -1.54 -6.16
C SER A 387 32.51 -1.77 -7.42
N MET A 388 31.29 -2.32 -7.27
CA MET A 388 30.35 -2.56 -8.37
C MET A 388 29.68 -1.25 -8.84
N THR A 389 30.49 -0.34 -9.36
CA THR A 389 30.08 1.02 -9.75
C THR A 389 28.96 1.04 -10.79
N TYR A 390 28.97 0.13 -11.78
CA TYR A 390 27.91 0.06 -12.79
C TYR A 390 26.61 -0.46 -12.20
N THR A 391 26.65 -1.53 -11.39
CA THR A 391 25.49 -2.06 -10.66
C THR A 391 24.85 -0.98 -9.79
N ARG A 392 25.66 -0.21 -9.07
CA ARG A 392 25.19 0.91 -8.23
C ARG A 392 24.59 2.04 -9.07
N ALA A 393 25.16 2.35 -10.24
CA ALA A 393 24.59 3.31 -11.19
C ALA A 393 23.23 2.84 -11.75
N VAL A 394 23.07 1.54 -12.03
CA VAL A 394 21.79 0.94 -12.45
C VAL A 394 20.72 1.10 -11.37
N VAL A 395 21.04 0.78 -10.11
CA VAL A 395 20.10 0.95 -8.99
C VAL A 395 19.76 2.42 -8.78
N ARG A 396 20.73 3.32 -8.91
CA ARG A 396 20.51 4.76 -8.78
C ARG A 396 19.59 5.28 -9.88
N GLU A 397 19.86 4.92 -11.13
CA GLU A 397 19.01 5.30 -12.25
C GLU A 397 17.59 4.72 -12.12
N LEU A 398 17.45 3.49 -11.61
CA LEU A 398 16.14 2.92 -11.31
C LEU A 398 15.36 3.80 -10.34
N LEU A 399 15.98 4.17 -9.22
CA LEU A 399 15.31 4.98 -8.21
C LEU A 399 15.02 6.41 -8.69
N ARG A 400 15.79 6.95 -9.64
CA ARG A 400 15.45 8.18 -10.36
C ARG A 400 14.22 7.98 -11.26
N TYR A 401 14.25 6.92 -12.06
CA TYR A 401 13.33 6.66 -13.15
C TYR A 401 11.96 6.14 -12.66
N ARG A 402 11.96 5.32 -11.61
CA ARG A 402 10.78 4.76 -10.93
C ARG A 402 10.97 4.88 -9.41
N PRO A 403 10.91 6.11 -8.85
CA PRO A 403 11.07 6.35 -7.43
C PRO A 403 9.89 5.75 -6.66
N PRO A 404 10.10 4.91 -5.63
CA PRO A 404 9.00 4.30 -4.90
C PRO A 404 8.04 5.31 -4.27
N VAL A 405 8.57 6.44 -3.77
CA VAL A 405 7.79 7.52 -3.14
C VAL A 405 7.79 8.74 -4.06
N LEU A 406 6.60 9.15 -4.49
CA LEU A 406 6.41 10.30 -5.38
C LEU A 406 6.25 11.63 -4.65
N MET A 407 5.70 11.59 -3.44
CA MET A 407 5.34 12.77 -2.65
C MET A 407 5.25 12.42 -1.16
N VAL A 408 5.44 13.41 -0.29
CA VAL A 408 5.47 13.19 1.16
C VAL A 408 4.57 14.21 1.86
N PRO A 409 3.45 13.84 2.49
CA PRO A 409 2.57 14.80 3.15
C PRO A 409 3.17 15.43 4.41
N TYR A 410 3.00 16.75 4.54
CA TYR A 410 3.33 17.51 5.75
C TYR A 410 2.10 18.29 6.23
N VAL A 411 1.99 18.50 7.55
CA VAL A 411 1.03 19.44 8.15
C VAL A 411 1.72 20.73 8.56
N VAL A 412 1.07 21.86 8.27
CA VAL A 412 1.57 23.20 8.58
C VAL A 412 1.25 23.56 10.03
N LYS A 413 2.28 23.77 10.85
CA LYS A 413 2.21 24.09 12.29
C LYS A 413 1.89 25.55 12.56
N LYS A 414 2.38 26.44 11.70
CA LYS A 414 2.17 27.89 11.71
C LYS A 414 2.22 28.42 10.27
N PRO A 415 1.63 29.59 9.96
CA PRO A 415 1.62 30.14 8.61
C PRO A 415 2.98 30.03 7.94
N PHE A 416 3.05 29.37 6.79
CA PHE A 416 4.30 29.00 6.12
C PHE A 416 4.47 29.79 4.82
N PRO A 417 5.35 30.81 4.78
CA PRO A 417 5.60 31.60 3.58
C PRO A 417 6.41 30.76 2.58
N ILE A 418 5.72 29.94 1.80
CA ILE A 418 6.34 29.01 0.85
C ILE A 418 6.92 29.76 -0.35
N THR A 419 6.26 30.84 -0.79
CA THR A 419 6.76 31.81 -1.77
C THR A 419 6.60 33.22 -1.20
N ASP A 420 7.14 34.22 -1.90
CA ASP A 420 7.01 35.63 -1.50
C ASP A 420 5.56 36.14 -1.62
N THR A 421 4.74 35.45 -2.43
CA THR A 421 3.36 35.85 -2.75
C THR A 421 2.30 34.97 -2.10
N TYR A 422 2.68 33.84 -1.49
CA TYR A 422 1.74 32.89 -0.94
C TYR A 422 2.21 32.27 0.39
N THR A 423 1.32 32.30 1.38
CA THR A 423 1.53 31.72 2.71
C THR A 423 0.53 30.60 2.93
N VAL A 424 1.03 29.39 3.15
CA VAL A 424 0.19 28.22 3.47
C VAL A 424 -0.38 28.40 4.88
N PRO A 425 -1.71 28.29 5.08
CA PRO A 425 -2.32 28.51 6.39
C PRO A 425 -2.00 27.39 7.38
N LYS A 426 -2.00 27.72 8.68
CA LYS A 426 -1.87 26.73 9.76
C LYS A 426 -2.97 25.66 9.65
N GLY A 427 -2.59 24.41 9.86
CA GLY A 427 -3.49 23.26 9.82
C GLY A 427 -3.77 22.71 8.40
N ALA A 428 -3.36 23.43 7.35
CA ALA A 428 -3.35 22.88 6.00
C ALA A 428 -2.30 21.79 5.84
N MET A 429 -2.51 20.94 4.86
CA MET A 429 -1.52 19.98 4.39
C MET A 429 -0.71 20.62 3.26
N VAL A 430 0.61 20.42 3.27
CA VAL A 430 1.50 20.80 2.18
C VAL A 430 2.23 19.55 1.69
N ILE A 431 2.20 19.29 0.38
CA ILE A 431 2.69 18.06 -0.23
C ILE A 431 3.77 18.39 -1.26
N PRO A 432 5.06 18.27 -0.92
CA PRO A 432 6.14 18.29 -1.88
C PRO A 432 6.15 17.04 -2.75
N THR A 433 6.38 17.23 -4.06
CA THR A 433 6.69 16.12 -4.99
C THR A 433 8.20 15.91 -5.10
N THR A 434 8.62 14.65 -5.08
CA THR A 434 10.00 14.25 -5.42
C THR A 434 10.11 13.93 -6.91
N TYR A 435 9.00 13.54 -7.54
CA TYR A 435 8.97 13.01 -8.90
C TYR A 435 9.46 14.00 -9.96
N MET A 436 9.02 15.26 -9.87
CA MET A 436 9.39 16.30 -10.84
C MET A 436 10.87 16.65 -10.74
N ALA A 437 11.44 16.70 -9.53
CA ALA A 437 12.86 16.98 -9.33
C ALA A 437 13.74 15.91 -9.99
N LEU A 438 13.31 14.65 -9.97
CA LEU A 438 14.00 13.49 -10.57
C LEU A 438 13.85 13.41 -12.10
N ARG A 439 13.11 14.35 -12.70
CA ARG A 439 12.83 14.47 -14.14
C ARG A 439 13.13 15.86 -14.70
N ASP A 440 13.86 16.66 -13.96
CA ASP A 440 14.28 17.97 -14.38
C ASP A 440 15.17 17.86 -15.64
N PRO A 441 14.73 18.34 -16.81
CA PRO A 441 15.48 18.21 -18.06
C PRO A 441 16.76 19.06 -18.06
N GLU A 442 16.88 20.05 -17.17
CA GLU A 442 18.13 20.81 -17.01
C GLU A 442 19.23 19.92 -16.43
N VAL A 443 18.87 18.92 -15.62
CA VAL A 443 19.79 17.98 -14.97
C VAL A 443 19.88 16.67 -15.75
N TYR A 444 18.75 16.07 -16.10
CA TYR A 444 18.65 14.76 -16.71
C TYR A 444 18.17 14.89 -18.16
N GLU A 445 19.11 14.92 -19.12
CA GLU A 445 18.78 14.93 -20.56
C GLU A 445 17.86 13.75 -20.91
N LYS A 446 16.73 13.90 -21.62
CA LYS A 446 15.77 12.79 -21.84
C LYS A 446 15.38 12.07 -20.52
N PRO A 447 14.72 12.79 -19.60
CA PRO A 447 14.48 12.31 -18.23
C PRO A 447 13.57 11.06 -18.17
N ASP A 448 12.79 10.81 -19.22
CA ASP A 448 11.87 9.67 -19.33
C ASP A 448 12.49 8.43 -19.98
N GLU A 449 13.80 8.44 -20.25
CA GLU A 449 14.57 7.27 -20.66
C GLU A 449 15.39 6.71 -19.48
N PHE A 450 15.38 5.38 -19.33
CA PHE A 450 16.25 4.68 -18.39
C PHE A 450 17.67 4.56 -18.95
N ASN A 451 18.61 5.31 -18.37
CA ASN A 451 20.00 5.34 -18.81
C ASN A 451 20.99 5.38 -17.62
N PRO A 452 21.57 4.23 -17.22
CA PRO A 452 22.57 4.16 -16.15
C PRO A 452 23.85 4.95 -16.42
N GLU A 453 24.18 5.23 -17.70
CA GLU A 453 25.40 5.97 -18.05
C GLU A 453 25.46 7.36 -17.44
N ARG A 454 24.30 7.97 -17.14
CA ARG A 454 24.21 9.27 -16.46
C ARG A 454 24.97 9.32 -15.15
N TYR A 455 24.96 8.21 -14.40
CA TYR A 455 25.64 8.07 -13.12
C TYR A 455 26.96 7.32 -13.22
N TYR A 456 27.18 6.56 -14.29
CA TYR A 456 28.39 5.76 -14.46
C TYR A 456 29.51 6.53 -15.17
N THR A 457 29.22 7.12 -16.33
CA THR A 457 30.17 7.91 -17.15
C THR A 457 29.83 9.39 -17.22
N GLY A 458 28.60 9.77 -16.85
CA GLY A 458 28.12 11.15 -16.83
C GLY A 458 28.32 11.86 -15.48
N ASP A 459 27.73 13.05 -15.38
CA ASP A 459 27.87 13.99 -14.26
C ASP A 459 26.61 14.11 -13.39
N ALA A 460 25.63 13.21 -13.56
CA ALA A 460 24.32 13.34 -12.92
C ALA A 460 24.36 13.23 -11.38
N GLU A 461 25.44 12.68 -10.82
CA GLU A 461 25.71 12.68 -9.39
C GLU A 461 25.92 14.11 -8.87
N GLU A 462 26.80 14.87 -9.54
CA GLU A 462 27.17 16.24 -9.15
C GLU A 462 26.08 17.22 -9.57
N LYS A 463 25.74 17.22 -10.87
CA LYS A 463 24.75 18.13 -11.45
C LYS A 463 23.36 17.95 -10.82
N GLY A 464 23.02 16.71 -10.46
CA GLY A 464 21.72 16.34 -9.88
C GLY A 464 21.66 16.28 -8.37
N ALA A 465 22.70 16.71 -7.64
CA ALA A 465 22.77 16.56 -6.19
C ALA A 465 21.57 17.20 -5.44
N LYS A 466 21.06 18.35 -5.93
CA LYS A 466 19.88 19.00 -5.34
C LYS A 466 18.56 18.37 -5.78
N ASN A 467 18.56 17.70 -6.93
CA ASN A 467 17.41 17.07 -7.59
C ASN A 467 17.17 15.64 -7.09
N TRP A 468 18.21 14.99 -6.57
CA TRP A 468 18.16 13.68 -5.96
C TRP A 468 17.39 13.68 -4.63
N LEU A 469 16.06 13.68 -4.73
CA LEU A 469 15.13 13.71 -3.59
C LEU A 469 14.48 12.35 -3.30
N VAL A 470 14.99 11.25 -3.87
CA VAL A 470 14.48 9.88 -3.64
C VAL A 470 14.37 9.56 -2.15
N PHE A 471 15.37 9.99 -1.37
CA PHE A 471 15.46 9.75 0.07
C PHE A 471 15.07 10.99 0.91
N GLY A 472 14.50 12.02 0.28
CA GLY A 472 14.20 13.30 0.91
C GLY A 472 15.45 14.10 1.30
N THR A 473 15.26 15.12 2.13
CA THR A 473 16.33 15.96 2.71
C THR A 473 15.85 16.55 4.04
N GLY A 474 16.69 17.32 4.73
CA GLY A 474 16.36 17.92 6.02
C GLY A 474 16.27 16.90 7.17
N PRO A 475 15.67 17.25 8.31
CA PRO A 475 15.71 16.44 9.54
C PRO A 475 15.07 15.05 9.42
N HIS A 476 14.15 14.87 8.49
CA HIS A 476 13.41 13.61 8.26
C HIS A 476 13.91 12.85 7.03
N TYR A 477 15.14 13.10 6.55
CA TYR A 477 15.74 12.33 5.45
C TYR A 477 15.77 10.82 5.76
N CYS A 478 15.76 9.96 4.74
CA CYS A 478 15.72 8.51 4.94
C CYS A 478 16.94 8.02 5.71
N LEU A 479 16.71 7.33 6.83
CA LEU A 479 17.77 6.73 7.65
C LEU A 479 18.43 5.54 6.94
N GLY A 480 17.65 4.75 6.21
CA GLY A 480 18.07 3.53 5.54
C GLY A 480 18.56 3.70 4.10
N GLN A 481 18.98 4.90 3.67
CA GLN A 481 19.33 5.14 2.26
C GLN A 481 20.45 4.21 1.74
N HIS A 482 21.51 4.01 2.54
CA HIS A 482 22.63 3.14 2.16
C HIS A 482 22.21 1.68 2.17
N TYR A 483 21.44 1.27 3.20
CA TYR A 483 20.84 -0.06 3.24
C TYR A 483 20.01 -0.33 1.98
N ALA A 484 19.08 0.55 1.61
CA ALA A 484 18.23 0.35 0.44
C ALA A 484 19.03 0.24 -0.87
N MET A 485 20.01 1.13 -1.07
CA MET A 485 20.88 1.10 -2.27
C MET A 485 21.69 -0.19 -2.35
N PHE A 486 22.34 -0.60 -1.26
CA PHE A 486 23.16 -1.81 -1.23
C PHE A 486 22.32 -3.09 -1.30
N ASN A 487 21.17 -3.12 -0.63
CA ASN A 487 20.24 -4.24 -0.67
C ASN A 487 19.73 -4.49 -2.10
N LEU A 488 19.34 -3.43 -2.82
CA LEU A 488 18.93 -3.53 -4.23
C LEU A 488 20.10 -3.93 -5.15
N ALA A 489 21.31 -3.40 -4.92
CA ALA A 489 22.49 -3.76 -5.70
C ALA A 489 22.89 -5.23 -5.50
N LEU A 490 22.86 -5.70 -4.25
CA LEU A 490 23.09 -7.10 -3.90
C LEU A 490 22.04 -8.01 -4.56
N MET A 491 20.75 -7.65 -4.42
CA MET A 491 19.65 -8.40 -5.00
C MET A 491 19.82 -8.60 -6.51
N ILE A 492 20.00 -7.50 -7.26
CA ILE A 492 20.07 -7.59 -8.72
C ILE A 492 21.40 -8.19 -9.19
N GLY A 493 22.50 -7.93 -8.48
CA GLY A 493 23.79 -8.53 -8.75
C GLY A 493 23.75 -10.05 -8.66
N LYS A 494 23.20 -10.58 -7.56
CA LYS A 494 23.03 -12.03 -7.39
C LYS A 494 21.99 -12.62 -8.33
N ALA A 495 20.85 -11.93 -8.54
CA ALA A 495 19.84 -12.38 -9.48
C ALA A 495 20.40 -12.50 -10.90
N SER A 496 21.23 -11.54 -11.34
CA SER A 496 21.84 -11.57 -12.67
C SER A 496 22.70 -12.82 -12.90
N LEU A 497 23.33 -13.36 -11.85
CA LEU A 497 24.18 -14.55 -11.94
C LEU A 497 23.38 -15.84 -11.81
N LEU A 498 22.37 -15.87 -10.94
CA LEU A 498 21.67 -17.09 -10.52
C LEU A 498 20.38 -17.37 -11.29
N LEU A 499 19.80 -16.34 -11.89
CA LEU A 499 18.53 -16.40 -12.59
C LEU A 499 18.67 -15.96 -14.05
N ASP A 500 17.97 -16.68 -14.91
CA ASP A 500 17.50 -16.17 -16.19
C ASP A 500 16.00 -15.94 -16.08
N TRP A 501 15.56 -14.70 -16.33
CA TRP A 501 14.15 -14.35 -16.28
C TRP A 501 13.69 -13.61 -17.53
N LYS A 502 12.41 -13.79 -17.85
CA LYS A 502 11.73 -13.11 -18.95
C LYS A 502 10.52 -12.38 -18.42
N HIS A 503 10.38 -11.10 -18.79
CA HIS A 503 9.16 -10.35 -18.56
C HIS A 503 8.18 -10.60 -19.73
N HIS A 504 6.93 -10.88 -19.40
CA HIS A 504 5.83 -11.02 -20.36
C HIS A 504 4.95 -9.76 -20.27
N PRO A 505 5.20 -8.73 -21.10
CA PRO A 505 4.52 -7.45 -20.98
C PRO A 505 3.03 -7.56 -21.33
N THR A 506 2.23 -6.78 -20.62
CA THR A 506 0.82 -6.53 -20.90
C THR A 506 0.66 -5.10 -21.43
N PRO A 507 -0.49 -4.73 -22.04
CA PRO A 507 -0.71 -3.36 -22.53
C PRO A 507 -0.53 -2.26 -21.48
N ARG A 508 -0.64 -2.60 -20.19
CA ARG A 508 -0.57 -1.67 -19.05
C ARG A 508 0.70 -1.82 -18.21
N SER A 509 1.64 -2.67 -18.62
CA SER A 509 2.85 -2.97 -17.83
C SER A 509 3.75 -1.76 -17.58
N GLU A 510 3.64 -0.71 -18.40
CA GLU A 510 4.37 0.54 -18.22
C GLU A 510 3.57 1.62 -17.47
N GLU A 511 2.27 1.40 -17.24
CA GLU A 511 1.43 2.33 -16.48
C GLU A 511 1.76 2.24 -14.98
N ILE A 512 1.75 3.40 -14.32
CA ILE A 512 2.03 3.51 -12.89
C ILE A 512 0.74 3.36 -12.09
N LYS A 513 0.64 2.27 -11.32
CA LYS A 513 -0.34 2.13 -10.26
C LYS A 513 0.19 2.80 -8.99
N VAL A 514 -0.57 3.75 -8.46
CA VAL A 514 -0.28 4.37 -7.15
C VAL A 514 -1.00 3.59 -6.06
N PHE A 515 -0.24 3.11 -5.08
CA PHE A 515 -0.74 2.51 -3.85
C PHE A 515 -0.05 3.20 -2.66
N ALA A 516 0.58 2.46 -1.74
CA ALA A 516 1.54 3.04 -0.79
C ALA A 516 2.78 3.61 -1.51
N THR A 517 3.17 2.96 -2.61
CA THR A 517 4.27 3.32 -3.52
C THR A 517 3.84 3.09 -4.97
N ILE A 518 4.76 3.21 -5.93
CA ILE A 518 4.45 2.97 -7.35
C ILE A 518 4.77 1.56 -7.81
N PHE A 519 3.85 0.95 -8.56
CA PHE A 519 4.04 -0.37 -9.14
C PHE A 519 3.57 -0.40 -10.60
N PRO A 520 4.05 -1.34 -11.42
CA PRO A 520 3.51 -1.55 -12.76
C PRO A 520 2.06 -2.07 -12.71
N MET A 521 1.20 -1.62 -13.62
CA MET A 521 -0.23 -1.97 -13.65
C MET A 521 -0.55 -3.25 -14.46
N ARG A 522 -1.73 -3.87 -14.21
CA ARG A 522 -2.34 -4.97 -15.03
C ARG A 522 -3.78 -4.64 -15.45
N THR A 523 -4.27 -5.27 -16.51
CA THR A 523 -5.70 -5.53 -16.82
C THR A 523 -6.17 -6.89 -16.28
N CYS A 524 -7.08 -6.94 -15.30
CA CYS A 524 -8.25 -7.84 -15.35
C CYS A 524 -9.30 -7.36 -14.35
N LEU A 525 -10.48 -7.06 -14.88
CA LEU A 525 -11.72 -7.06 -14.11
C LEU A 525 -11.90 -8.46 -13.50
N THR A 526 -12.39 -8.53 -12.26
CA THR A 526 -12.81 -9.74 -11.51
C THR A 526 -11.71 -10.56 -10.77
N ALA A 527 -11.12 -10.02 -9.69
CA ALA A 527 -10.73 -10.78 -8.47
C ALA A 527 -10.15 -9.84 -7.37
N PRO A 528 -10.38 -10.08 -6.05
CA PRO A 528 -9.66 -9.42 -4.96
C PRO A 528 -8.21 -9.98 -4.79
N PRO A 529 -7.30 -9.29 -4.08
CA PRO A 529 -5.84 -9.39 -4.27
C PRO A 529 -5.19 -10.53 -3.47
N PRO A 530 -4.10 -11.16 -3.98
CA PRO A 530 -2.77 -10.50 -4.02
C PRO A 530 -1.95 -10.62 -5.33
N SER A 531 -2.44 -11.26 -6.40
CA SER A 531 -1.63 -11.55 -7.60
C SER A 531 -1.71 -10.46 -8.69
N GLN A 532 -1.19 -9.26 -8.44
CA GLN A 532 -1.48 -8.09 -9.29
C GLN A 532 -0.31 -7.48 -10.09
N TYR A 533 0.70 -8.21 -10.55
CA TYR A 533 1.88 -7.53 -11.14
C TYR A 533 2.65 -8.38 -12.16
N ALA A 534 3.65 -7.75 -12.81
CA ALA A 534 4.44 -8.23 -13.93
C ALA A 534 4.67 -9.75 -13.96
N TYR A 535 4.45 -10.32 -15.14
CA TYR A 535 4.55 -11.75 -15.37
C TYR A 535 5.98 -12.12 -15.67
N PHE A 536 6.53 -13.01 -14.86
CA PHE A 536 7.85 -13.55 -15.11
C PHE A 536 7.82 -15.07 -15.19
N THR A 537 8.77 -15.57 -15.96
CA THR A 537 9.29 -16.93 -15.81
C THR A 537 10.72 -16.78 -15.31
N ALA A 538 11.07 -17.47 -14.23
CA ALA A 538 12.43 -17.53 -13.72
C ALA A 538 12.98 -18.96 -13.85
N THR A 539 14.18 -19.09 -14.39
CA THR A 539 14.88 -20.35 -14.56
C THR A 539 16.32 -20.22 -14.04
N THR A 540 16.96 -21.34 -13.73
CA THR A 540 18.39 -21.32 -13.36
C THR A 540 19.23 -20.94 -14.57
N THR A 541 20.22 -20.06 -14.38
CA THR A 541 21.19 -19.73 -15.42
C THR A 541 21.87 -21.00 -15.92
N MET A 542 21.81 -21.27 -17.23
CA MET A 542 22.57 -22.39 -17.79
C MET A 542 24.06 -22.07 -17.74
N ALA A 543 24.88 -23.01 -17.22
CA ALA A 543 26.34 -22.89 -17.11
C ALA A 543 27.08 -22.65 -18.45
N SER A 544 26.35 -22.58 -19.57
CA SER A 544 26.87 -22.36 -20.92
C SER A 544 26.96 -20.88 -21.34
N TRP A 545 26.72 -19.92 -20.43
CA TRP A 545 26.88 -18.51 -20.78
C TRP A 545 28.33 -18.22 -21.20
N ARG A 546 28.51 -17.83 -22.46
CA ARG A 546 29.77 -17.32 -22.99
C ARG A 546 29.65 -15.79 -23.02
N PRO A 547 30.61 -15.03 -22.47
CA PRO A 547 30.60 -13.59 -22.60
C PRO A 547 30.50 -13.22 -24.08
N THR A 548 29.50 -12.41 -24.44
CA THR A 548 29.35 -11.93 -25.82
C THR A 548 30.63 -11.20 -26.22
N ILE A 549 31.33 -11.75 -27.21
CA ILE A 549 32.51 -11.15 -27.83
C ILE A 549 32.16 -9.69 -28.21
N PRO A 550 33.04 -8.70 -27.95
CA PRO A 550 32.78 -7.28 -28.23
C PRO A 550 32.24 -6.99 -29.65
N ALA A 551 32.57 -7.82 -30.64
CA ALA A 551 32.09 -7.73 -32.01
C ALA A 551 30.56 -7.92 -32.17
N LEU A 552 29.94 -8.83 -31.41
CA LEU A 552 28.47 -9.03 -31.44
C LEU A 552 27.71 -7.88 -30.74
N ARG A 553 28.38 -7.21 -29.79
CA ARG A 553 27.86 -6.02 -29.10
C ARG A 553 27.74 -4.83 -30.05
N ALA A 554 28.73 -4.63 -30.92
CA ALA A 554 28.73 -3.60 -31.97
C ALA A 554 27.64 -3.85 -33.04
N LEU A 555 27.40 -5.11 -33.39
CA LEU A 555 26.33 -5.51 -34.34
C LEU A 555 24.92 -5.29 -33.76
N ARG A 556 24.70 -5.54 -32.46
CA ARG A 556 23.39 -5.24 -31.81
C ARG A 556 23.15 -3.74 -31.61
N GLN A 557 24.18 -2.97 -31.26
CA GLN A 557 24.06 -1.51 -31.11
C GLN A 557 23.80 -0.80 -32.44
N SER A 558 24.44 -1.24 -33.53
CA SER A 558 24.17 -0.71 -34.87
C SER A 558 22.77 -1.08 -35.39
N ALA A 559 22.28 -2.29 -35.10
CA ALA A 559 20.90 -2.68 -35.42
C ALA A 559 19.87 -1.79 -34.70
N HIS A 560 20.09 -1.48 -33.41
CA HIS A 560 19.19 -0.61 -32.65
C HIS A 560 19.24 0.87 -33.07
N GLN A 561 20.41 1.39 -33.48
CA GLN A 561 20.53 2.73 -34.05
C GLN A 561 19.88 2.85 -35.45
N SER A 562 19.95 1.79 -36.27
CA SER A 562 19.31 1.76 -37.60
C SER A 562 17.77 1.74 -37.53
N ALA A 563 17.21 1.13 -36.49
CA ALA A 563 15.77 1.12 -36.23
C ALA A 563 15.24 2.50 -35.76
N HIS A 564 16.08 3.32 -35.13
CA HIS A 564 15.71 4.69 -34.73
C HIS A 564 15.93 5.73 -35.85
N GLN A 565 16.82 5.49 -36.81
CA GLN A 565 17.04 6.40 -37.94
C GLN A 565 16.06 6.21 -39.11
N SER A 566 15.39 5.05 -39.21
CA SER A 566 14.41 4.79 -40.28
C SER A 566 13.04 5.46 -40.08
N GLY A 567 12.82 6.16 -38.96
CA GLY A 567 11.61 6.95 -38.71
C GLY A 567 11.71 8.45 -39.07
N ALA A 568 12.85 8.92 -39.58
CA ALA A 568 13.13 10.34 -39.77
C ALA A 568 13.86 10.64 -41.10
N ALA A 569 13.22 10.34 -42.23
CA ALA A 569 13.67 10.85 -43.52
C ALA A 569 12.54 10.92 -44.55
N ALA A 570 11.80 12.03 -44.58
CA ALA A 570 11.21 12.56 -45.81
C ALA A 570 10.70 14.00 -45.57
N ALA A 571 11.60 14.98 -45.60
CA ALA A 571 11.21 16.35 -45.91
C ALA A 571 12.33 17.09 -46.67
N ALA A 572 11.94 17.55 -47.87
CA ALA A 572 12.42 18.71 -48.63
C ALA A 572 13.77 18.65 -49.38
N THR A 573 13.67 18.75 -50.72
CA THR A 573 14.42 19.76 -51.49
C THR A 573 13.71 20.13 -52.80
N THR A 574 13.88 21.40 -53.17
CA THR A 574 13.10 22.29 -54.08
C THR A 574 13.66 22.42 -55.51
N ALA A 575 12.78 22.73 -56.49
CA ALA A 575 12.86 23.77 -57.56
C ALA A 575 12.10 23.34 -58.86
N SER A 576 11.00 24.02 -59.23
CA SER A 576 10.86 25.08 -60.29
C SER A 576 10.77 24.49 -61.73
N LEU A 577 9.87 24.81 -62.68
CA LEU A 577 8.88 25.88 -62.91
C LEU A 577 8.00 25.48 -64.15
N ARG A 578 6.75 26.00 -64.19
CA ARG A 578 5.88 26.35 -65.36
C ARG A 578 4.80 25.38 -65.96
N THR A 579 3.56 25.87 -65.76
CA THR A 579 2.38 25.97 -66.67
C THR A 579 1.65 24.66 -67.05
N PHE A 580 0.33 24.51 -66.87
CA PHE A 580 -0.77 25.35 -67.40
C PHE A 580 -2.00 25.41 -66.47
N SER A 581 -2.79 26.48 -66.64
CA SER A 581 -4.06 26.74 -65.94
C SER A 581 -5.29 26.18 -66.66
N VAL A 582 -6.20 25.65 -65.83
CA VAL A 582 -7.68 25.77 -65.82
C VAL A 582 -8.50 25.21 -66.99
N VAL A 583 -9.33 24.20 -66.66
CA VAL A 583 -10.80 24.25 -66.92
C VAL A 583 -11.54 23.62 -65.73
N ALA A 584 -12.52 24.37 -65.20
CA ALA A 584 -13.43 24.00 -64.12
C ALA A 584 -14.74 23.42 -64.66
N ARG A 585 -15.40 22.52 -63.90
CA ARG A 585 -16.88 22.39 -63.70
C ARG A 585 -17.27 21.13 -62.89
N PRO A 586 -18.49 21.00 -62.33
CA PRO A 586 -18.79 21.44 -60.97
C PRO A 586 -19.35 20.32 -60.06
N ILE A 587 -19.45 20.69 -58.79
CA ILE A 587 -20.11 19.98 -57.68
C ILE A 587 -21.59 19.70 -58.03
N ARG A 588 -22.04 18.47 -57.77
CA ARG A 588 -23.47 18.10 -57.77
C ARG A 588 -23.89 17.69 -56.36
N GLN A 589 -24.83 18.45 -55.82
CA GLN A 589 -25.58 18.17 -54.59
C GLN A 589 -26.52 16.97 -54.78
N THR A 590 -26.65 16.14 -53.75
CA THR A 590 -27.85 15.35 -53.43
C THR A 590 -27.92 15.27 -51.90
N ALA A 591 -28.77 16.08 -51.27
CA ALA A 591 -30.17 15.78 -50.91
C ALA A 591 -30.27 15.02 -49.58
N ALA A 592 -30.77 15.72 -48.56
CA ALA A 592 -31.14 15.22 -47.25
C ALA A 592 -32.45 14.41 -47.31
N ILE A 593 -32.52 13.33 -46.55
CA ILE A 593 -33.70 12.49 -46.31
C ILE A 593 -33.76 12.15 -44.80
N PRO A 594 -34.96 12.07 -44.18
CA PRO A 594 -35.26 12.72 -42.91
C PRO A 594 -35.15 11.82 -41.68
N ALA A 595 -35.13 12.47 -40.52
CA ALA A 595 -35.25 11.85 -39.20
C ALA A 595 -36.61 11.13 -39.05
N ARG A 596 -36.56 9.83 -38.75
CA ARG A 596 -37.74 9.03 -38.40
C ARG A 596 -38.00 9.19 -36.90
N GLN A 597 -39.06 9.93 -36.56
CA GLN A 597 -39.69 9.87 -35.24
C GLN A 597 -40.26 8.46 -35.01
N VAL A 598 -39.84 7.81 -33.94
CA VAL A 598 -40.58 6.71 -33.33
C VAL A 598 -41.08 7.21 -31.99
N THR A 599 -42.39 7.50 -31.95
CA THR A 599 -43.16 7.73 -30.73
C THR A 599 -43.30 6.43 -29.97
N ALA A 600 -42.75 6.36 -28.75
CA ALA A 600 -43.13 5.37 -27.76
C ALA A 600 -43.62 6.11 -26.51
N SER A 601 -44.88 5.89 -26.19
CA SER A 601 -45.61 6.43 -25.04
C SER A 601 -44.96 6.03 -23.70
N LEU A 602 -44.77 7.00 -22.82
CA LEU A 602 -44.36 6.82 -21.43
C LEU A 602 -45.51 6.25 -20.58
N PRO A 603 -45.32 5.16 -19.83
CA PRO A 603 -46.06 4.95 -18.60
C PRO A 603 -45.35 5.66 -17.45
N ALA A 604 -46.11 6.45 -16.68
CA ALA A 604 -45.66 7.01 -15.42
C ALA A 604 -45.36 5.88 -14.41
N THR A 605 -44.19 5.91 -13.77
CA THR A 605 -43.91 5.09 -12.58
C THR A 605 -43.32 5.94 -11.47
N THR A 606 -44.06 5.90 -10.37
CA THR A 606 -43.81 6.41 -9.03
C THR A 606 -42.49 5.91 -8.44
N GLY A 607 -41.90 6.71 -7.54
CA GLY A 607 -40.64 6.41 -6.88
C GLY A 607 -40.61 5.06 -6.15
N ALA A 608 -39.49 4.35 -6.29
CA ALA A 608 -39.13 3.22 -5.45
C ALA A 608 -37.60 3.16 -5.28
N ALA A 609 -37.17 3.05 -4.03
CA ALA A 609 -35.78 2.85 -3.63
C ALA A 609 -35.17 1.63 -4.35
N ARG A 610 -33.94 1.77 -4.84
CA ARG A 610 -33.16 0.63 -5.39
C ARG A 610 -32.88 -0.37 -4.29
N ARG A 611 -33.68 -1.44 -4.23
CA ARG A 611 -33.31 -2.71 -3.60
C ARG A 611 -32.41 -3.47 -4.58
N TYR A 612 -31.25 -3.92 -4.12
CA TYR A 612 -30.51 -4.97 -4.80
C TYR A 612 -31.39 -6.22 -4.80
N SER A 613 -31.91 -6.63 -5.96
CA SER A 613 -32.36 -8.01 -6.13
C SER A 613 -31.11 -8.85 -6.38
N GLN A 614 -30.57 -9.47 -5.33
CA GLN A 614 -29.90 -10.76 -5.52
C GLN A 614 -30.96 -11.68 -6.12
N GLN A 615 -30.69 -12.23 -7.30
CA GLN A 615 -31.42 -13.37 -7.78
C GLN A 615 -30.95 -14.56 -6.93
N SER A 616 -31.48 -14.68 -5.71
CA SER A 616 -31.31 -15.88 -4.92
C SER A 616 -32.16 -16.96 -5.59
N GLY A 617 -31.53 -18.03 -6.07
CA GLY A 617 -32.21 -19.31 -5.93
C GLY A 617 -32.57 -19.43 -4.46
N GLN A 618 -33.85 -19.56 -4.10
CA GLN A 618 -34.19 -19.74 -2.69
C GLN A 618 -33.54 -21.05 -2.23
N ASN A 619 -32.70 -20.99 -1.20
CA ASN A 619 -32.21 -22.21 -0.55
C ASN A 619 -33.43 -23.03 -0.11
N LYS A 620 -33.35 -24.35 -0.20
CA LYS A 620 -34.38 -25.18 0.43
C LYS A 620 -34.35 -24.89 1.93
N VAL A 621 -35.42 -24.31 2.46
CA VAL A 621 -35.51 -23.97 3.89
C VAL A 621 -35.94 -25.23 4.63
N TRP A 622 -35.14 -25.63 5.60
CA TRP A 622 -35.42 -26.76 6.48
C TRP A 622 -36.06 -26.25 7.77
N SER A 623 -37.05 -26.99 8.28
CA SER A 623 -37.62 -26.77 9.62
C SER A 623 -36.88 -27.57 10.69
N PHE A 624 -37.24 -27.35 11.96
CA PHE A 624 -36.75 -28.16 13.07
C PHE A 624 -37.07 -29.64 12.86
N GLU A 625 -38.31 -29.95 12.45
CA GLU A 625 -38.80 -31.30 12.21
C GLU A 625 -38.04 -31.98 11.07
N ASP A 626 -37.69 -31.23 10.01
CA ASP A 626 -36.90 -31.75 8.89
C ASP A 626 -35.49 -32.16 9.34
N VAL A 627 -34.81 -31.27 10.08
CA VAL A 627 -33.47 -31.56 10.62
C VAL A 627 -33.53 -32.71 11.61
N GLN A 628 -34.55 -32.74 12.47
CA GLN A 628 -34.75 -33.81 13.46
C GLN A 628 -34.96 -35.15 12.78
N LYS A 629 -35.77 -35.20 11.71
CA LYS A 629 -35.98 -36.42 10.93
C LYS A 629 -34.70 -36.89 10.25
N ALA A 630 -33.91 -35.98 9.68
CA ALA A 630 -32.62 -36.31 9.07
C ALA A 630 -31.58 -36.84 10.08
N THR A 631 -31.59 -36.37 11.33
CA THR A 631 -30.71 -36.91 12.39
C THR A 631 -31.15 -38.27 12.93
N GLN A 632 -32.39 -38.70 12.68
CA GLN A 632 -32.96 -39.96 13.18
C GLN A 632 -33.01 -41.07 12.13
N ASP A 633 -32.84 -40.72 10.86
CA ASP A 633 -32.84 -41.66 9.74
C ASP A 633 -31.41 -42.09 9.40
N PRO A 634 -31.01 -43.34 9.72
CA PRO A 634 -29.66 -43.84 9.44
C PRO A 634 -29.36 -44.02 7.95
N GLU A 635 -30.37 -43.99 7.07
CA GLU A 635 -30.22 -44.07 5.61
C GLU A 635 -30.23 -42.68 4.93
N SER A 636 -30.28 -41.60 5.72
CA SER A 636 -30.30 -40.22 5.22
C SER A 636 -28.99 -39.87 4.50
N LYS A 637 -29.10 -39.47 3.23
CA LYS A 637 -27.97 -38.96 2.41
C LYS A 637 -27.72 -37.46 2.59
N VAL A 638 -28.22 -36.87 3.67
CA VAL A 638 -28.14 -35.42 3.92
C VAL A 638 -27.01 -35.13 4.89
N VAL A 639 -26.11 -34.23 4.51
CA VAL A 639 -25.00 -33.79 5.36
C VAL A 639 -25.38 -32.50 6.08
N ILE A 640 -25.49 -32.56 7.40
CA ILE A 640 -25.77 -31.40 8.23
C ILE A 640 -24.44 -30.72 8.60
N VAL A 641 -24.35 -29.42 8.36
CA VAL A 641 -23.12 -28.64 8.56
C VAL A 641 -23.34 -27.54 9.60
N ASP A 642 -22.58 -27.61 10.69
CA ASP A 642 -22.48 -26.57 11.71
C ASP A 642 -21.44 -25.54 11.31
N THR A 643 -21.86 -24.29 11.08
CA THR A 643 -20.98 -23.22 10.64
C THR A 643 -20.40 -22.37 11.78
N ARG A 644 -20.57 -22.78 13.04
CA ARG A 644 -20.03 -22.09 14.21
C ARG A 644 -18.54 -22.36 14.40
N GLU A 645 -17.85 -21.52 15.17
CA GLU A 645 -16.45 -21.75 15.51
C GLU A 645 -16.30 -22.95 16.47
N PRO A 646 -15.23 -23.76 16.41
CA PRO A 646 -15.08 -24.94 17.25
C PRO A 646 -15.24 -24.67 18.77
N GLY A 647 -14.78 -23.50 19.24
CA GLY A 647 -14.97 -23.10 20.65
C GLY A 647 -16.43 -22.89 21.07
N GLU A 648 -17.32 -22.56 20.13
CA GLU A 648 -18.77 -22.50 20.38
C GLU A 648 -19.34 -23.91 20.56
N LEU A 649 -18.83 -24.92 19.86
CA LEU A 649 -19.27 -26.31 19.95
C LEU A 649 -18.83 -26.94 21.27
N VAL A 650 -17.58 -26.72 21.71
CA VAL A 650 -17.07 -27.23 23.00
C VAL A 650 -17.94 -26.78 24.17
N SER A 651 -18.45 -25.54 24.13
CA SER A 651 -19.25 -24.97 25.21
C SER A 651 -20.74 -25.31 25.14
N THR A 652 -21.29 -25.55 23.94
CA THR A 652 -22.75 -25.70 23.76
C THR A 652 -23.19 -27.07 23.24
N GLY A 653 -22.28 -27.87 22.68
CA GLY A 653 -22.60 -29.05 21.87
C GLY A 653 -23.06 -28.67 20.45
N HIS A 654 -23.46 -29.67 19.67
CA HIS A 654 -23.93 -29.55 18.30
C HIS A 654 -25.09 -30.50 18.00
N VAL A 655 -25.69 -30.34 16.82
CA VAL A 655 -26.72 -31.23 16.31
C VAL A 655 -26.09 -32.60 16.04
N PRO A 656 -26.73 -33.71 16.42
CA PRO A 656 -26.15 -35.04 16.25
C PRO A 656 -25.79 -35.35 14.80
N GLY A 657 -24.59 -35.89 14.57
CA GLY A 657 -24.09 -36.26 13.24
C GLY A 657 -23.73 -35.06 12.34
N ALA A 658 -23.76 -33.83 12.85
CA ALA A 658 -23.34 -32.66 12.09
C ALA A 658 -21.81 -32.54 12.02
N ILE A 659 -21.29 -32.22 10.84
CA ILE A 659 -19.87 -31.87 10.65
C ILE A 659 -19.66 -30.37 10.90
N ASN A 660 -18.48 -29.97 11.39
CA ASN A 660 -18.19 -28.57 11.70
C ASN A 660 -17.29 -27.90 10.64
N ILE A 661 -17.86 -26.94 9.89
CA ILE A 661 -17.13 -26.14 8.91
C ILE A 661 -17.26 -24.66 9.30
N PRO A 662 -16.32 -24.09 10.08
CA PRO A 662 -16.45 -22.76 10.65
C PRO A 662 -16.32 -21.66 9.59
N VAL A 663 -17.42 -20.94 9.32
CA VAL A 663 -17.44 -19.96 8.21
C VAL A 663 -16.55 -18.74 8.44
N ALA A 664 -16.28 -18.34 9.70
CA ALA A 664 -15.54 -17.10 9.96
C ALA A 664 -14.02 -17.33 9.93
N SER A 665 -13.54 -18.48 10.42
CA SER A 665 -12.13 -18.88 10.28
C SER A 665 -11.82 -19.59 8.96
N SER A 666 -12.82 -20.14 8.27
CA SER A 666 -12.64 -20.92 7.03
C SER A 666 -13.67 -20.57 5.94
N PRO A 667 -13.68 -19.33 5.42
CA PRO A 667 -14.65 -18.91 4.39
C PRO A 667 -14.42 -19.57 3.01
N ASP A 668 -13.22 -20.08 2.78
CA ASP A 668 -12.79 -20.74 1.54
C ASP A 668 -13.10 -22.25 1.51
N SER A 669 -13.69 -22.81 2.57
CA SER A 669 -13.85 -24.27 2.76
C SER A 669 -14.47 -25.04 1.59
N PHE A 670 -15.33 -24.42 0.78
CA PHE A 670 -15.94 -25.09 -0.39
C PHE A 670 -15.17 -24.88 -1.71
N HIS A 671 -14.13 -24.04 -1.70
CA HIS A 671 -13.32 -23.69 -2.86
C HIS A 671 -11.91 -24.33 -2.86
N ILE A 672 -11.58 -25.10 -1.82
CA ILE A 672 -10.33 -25.86 -1.70
C ILE A 672 -10.44 -27.26 -2.32
N THR A 673 -9.29 -27.92 -2.51
CA THR A 673 -9.24 -29.29 -3.06
C THR A 673 -9.79 -30.31 -2.06
N GLU A 674 -10.06 -31.55 -2.50
CA GLU A 674 -10.55 -32.62 -1.60
C GLU A 674 -9.52 -33.02 -0.55
N GLU A 675 -8.26 -33.11 -0.96
CA GLU A 675 -7.11 -33.41 -0.09
C GLU A 675 -6.93 -32.32 0.97
N ASP A 676 -6.90 -31.04 0.56
CA ASP A 676 -6.80 -29.91 1.50
C ASP A 676 -7.99 -29.83 2.47
N PHE A 677 -9.18 -30.26 2.02
CA PHE A 677 -10.38 -30.27 2.85
C PHE A 677 -10.28 -31.33 3.96
N GLU A 678 -9.85 -32.53 3.60
CA GLU A 678 -9.70 -33.64 4.54
C GLU A 678 -8.58 -33.35 5.56
N ASP A 679 -7.44 -32.81 5.12
CA ASP A 679 -6.35 -32.39 6.01
C ASP A 679 -6.79 -31.32 7.01
N ARG A 680 -7.65 -30.38 6.56
CA ARG A 680 -8.09 -29.24 7.37
C ARG A 680 -9.17 -29.60 8.37
N PHE A 681 -10.15 -30.43 7.98
CA PHE A 681 -11.33 -30.71 8.79
C PHE A 681 -11.36 -32.12 9.39
N GLY A 682 -10.49 -33.02 8.94
CA GLY A 682 -10.38 -34.39 9.44
C GLY A 682 -11.48 -35.33 8.97
N TYR A 683 -12.23 -34.94 7.93
CA TYR A 683 -13.26 -35.76 7.30
C TYR A 683 -13.39 -35.43 5.82
N ALA A 684 -13.87 -36.42 5.03
CA ALA A 684 -14.04 -36.27 3.60
C ALA A 684 -14.99 -35.13 3.23
N ARG A 685 -14.66 -34.42 2.17
CA ARG A 685 -15.49 -33.32 1.65
C ARG A 685 -16.83 -33.86 1.12
N PRO A 686 -17.98 -33.24 1.44
CA PRO A 686 -19.26 -33.63 0.85
C PRO A 686 -19.22 -33.52 -0.68
N GLU A 687 -19.70 -34.53 -1.40
CA GLU A 687 -19.76 -34.50 -2.87
C GLU A 687 -20.72 -33.39 -3.36
N LYS A 688 -20.50 -32.85 -4.57
CA LYS A 688 -21.25 -31.68 -5.09
C LYS A 688 -22.74 -31.92 -5.33
N ASP A 689 -23.14 -33.18 -5.47
CA ASP A 689 -24.51 -33.63 -5.68
C ASP A 689 -25.20 -34.14 -4.39
N THR A 690 -24.46 -34.17 -3.28
CA THR A 690 -24.97 -34.46 -1.94
C THR A 690 -25.78 -33.28 -1.42
N GLU A 691 -26.90 -33.55 -0.73
CA GLU A 691 -27.69 -32.50 -0.11
C GLU A 691 -27.03 -32.03 1.19
N VAL A 692 -26.59 -30.76 1.21
CA VAL A 692 -25.91 -30.14 2.35
C VAL A 692 -26.82 -29.12 3.02
N VAL A 693 -26.98 -29.20 4.35
CA VAL A 693 -27.88 -28.35 5.13
C VAL A 693 -27.10 -27.57 6.17
N PHE A 694 -27.09 -26.25 6.04
CA PHE A 694 -26.30 -25.37 6.90
C PHE A 694 -27.10 -24.82 8.08
N TYR A 695 -26.49 -24.83 9.27
CA TYR A 695 -26.99 -24.12 10.43
C TYR A 695 -25.85 -23.44 11.21
N CYS A 696 -26.17 -22.42 11.99
CA CYS A 696 -25.19 -21.74 12.84
C CYS A 696 -25.75 -21.48 14.23
N LYS A 697 -25.36 -20.40 14.92
CA LYS A 697 -26.00 -20.03 16.19
C LYS A 697 -27.45 -19.55 16.02
N ALA A 698 -27.70 -18.66 15.05
CA ALA A 698 -28.99 -17.95 14.91
C ALA A 698 -29.38 -17.66 13.45
N GLY A 699 -28.99 -18.50 12.49
CA GLY A 699 -29.37 -18.42 11.08
C GLY A 699 -28.55 -17.46 10.18
N VAL A 700 -27.85 -16.48 10.75
CA VAL A 700 -27.16 -15.45 9.94
C VAL A 700 -25.97 -16.01 9.16
N ARG A 701 -25.15 -16.85 9.79
CA ARG A 701 -23.91 -17.40 9.21
C ARG A 701 -24.18 -18.54 8.24
N SER A 702 -25.19 -19.36 8.50
CA SER A 702 -25.58 -20.47 7.64
C SER A 702 -26.00 -20.00 6.26
N ARG A 703 -26.67 -18.84 6.15
CA ARG A 703 -27.01 -18.24 4.86
C ARG A 703 -25.78 -17.86 4.02
N ALA A 704 -24.75 -17.33 4.67
CA ALA A 704 -23.52 -16.93 3.98
C ALA A 704 -22.78 -18.16 3.42
N LEU A 705 -22.62 -19.22 4.22
CA LEU A 705 -21.96 -20.45 3.77
C LEU A 705 -22.78 -21.21 2.73
N ALA A 706 -24.11 -21.21 2.83
CA ALA A 706 -24.99 -21.74 1.81
C ALA A 706 -24.88 -20.99 0.46
N GLY A 707 -24.59 -19.69 0.49
CA GLY A 707 -24.22 -18.93 -0.71
C GLY A 707 -22.91 -19.43 -1.31
N LEU A 708 -21.87 -19.53 -0.48
CA LEU A 708 -20.54 -19.97 -0.90
C LEU A 708 -20.50 -21.40 -1.46
N ALA A 709 -21.26 -22.33 -0.86
CA ALA A 709 -21.36 -23.69 -1.36
C ALA A 709 -21.99 -23.75 -2.77
N ARG A 710 -22.99 -22.91 -3.05
CA ARG A 710 -23.58 -22.82 -4.39
C ARG A 710 -22.63 -22.21 -5.40
N ASP A 711 -21.94 -21.14 -5.02
CA ASP A 711 -20.92 -20.51 -5.87
C ASP A 711 -19.80 -21.50 -6.22
N ALA A 712 -19.48 -22.42 -5.31
CA ALA A 712 -18.51 -23.50 -5.51
C ALA A 712 -19.06 -24.71 -6.31
N GLY A 713 -20.36 -24.73 -6.62
CA GLY A 713 -20.99 -25.71 -7.51
C GLY A 713 -21.80 -26.82 -6.82
N TRP A 714 -22.16 -26.69 -5.54
CA TRP A 714 -23.14 -27.59 -4.91
C TRP A 714 -24.55 -27.25 -5.41
N THR A 715 -25.27 -28.28 -5.87
CA THR A 715 -26.58 -28.10 -6.52
C THR A 715 -27.76 -28.28 -5.57
N LYS A 716 -27.58 -29.04 -4.47
CA LYS A 716 -28.58 -29.31 -3.45
C LYS A 716 -28.19 -28.68 -2.12
N VAL A 717 -28.53 -27.40 -1.94
CA VAL A 717 -28.16 -26.63 -0.76
C VAL A 717 -29.40 -26.23 0.04
N GLY A 718 -29.44 -26.67 1.30
CA GLY A 718 -30.44 -26.33 2.29
C GLY A 718 -29.92 -25.38 3.39
N GLU A 719 -30.82 -24.63 3.99
CA GLU A 719 -30.55 -23.76 5.14
C GLU A 719 -31.56 -24.09 6.24
N TYR A 720 -31.09 -24.26 7.49
CA TYR A 720 -31.94 -24.31 8.68
C TYR A 720 -31.83 -22.96 9.42
N PRO A 721 -32.73 -21.98 9.14
CA PRO A 721 -32.58 -20.61 9.63
C PRO A 721 -32.81 -20.49 11.14
N GLY A 722 -33.65 -21.35 11.71
CA GLY A 722 -33.86 -21.45 13.17
C GLY A 722 -32.56 -21.78 13.91
N SER A 723 -31.70 -22.58 13.27
CA SER A 723 -30.32 -22.81 13.70
C SER A 723 -30.22 -23.37 15.13
N TRP A 724 -29.04 -23.28 15.76
CA TRP A 724 -28.79 -23.84 17.08
C TRP A 724 -29.78 -23.38 18.16
N LEU A 725 -30.14 -22.09 18.18
CA LEU A 725 -31.07 -21.57 19.17
C LEU A 725 -32.49 -22.17 19.03
N ASP A 726 -32.98 -22.39 17.80
CA ASP A 726 -34.28 -23.07 17.58
C ASP A 726 -34.18 -24.57 17.92
N TRP A 727 -33.06 -25.21 17.60
CA TRP A 727 -32.81 -26.62 17.93
C TRP A 727 -32.88 -26.88 19.44
N VAL A 728 -32.17 -26.07 20.23
CA VAL A 728 -32.21 -26.19 21.69
C VAL A 728 -33.57 -25.75 22.25
N GLY A 729 -34.14 -24.67 21.71
CA GLY A 729 -35.43 -24.14 22.15
C GLY A 729 -36.60 -25.12 22.00
N LYS A 730 -36.52 -26.04 21.04
CA LYS A 730 -37.52 -27.10 20.79
C LYS A 730 -37.15 -28.46 21.39
N GLY A 731 -36.10 -28.53 22.21
CA GLY A 731 -35.69 -29.77 22.88
C GLY A 731 -35.02 -30.80 21.96
N GLY A 732 -34.34 -30.34 20.90
CA GLY A 732 -33.51 -31.21 20.06
C GLY A 732 -32.41 -31.91 20.86
N LYS A 733 -32.06 -33.13 20.44
CA LYS A 733 -30.97 -33.89 21.08
C LYS A 733 -29.64 -33.18 20.85
N ILE A 734 -28.76 -33.17 21.84
CA ILE A 734 -27.46 -32.48 21.79
C ILE A 734 -26.35 -33.52 21.84
N GLU A 735 -25.45 -33.48 20.87
CA GLU A 735 -24.18 -34.20 20.89
C GLU A 735 -23.09 -33.26 21.39
N ARG A 736 -22.16 -33.76 22.22
CA ARG A 736 -21.05 -32.98 22.75
C ARG A 736 -19.74 -33.56 22.22
N SER A 737 -18.92 -32.69 21.64
CA SER A 737 -17.60 -33.00 21.10
C SER A 737 -16.56 -33.28 22.17
#